data_AF-A0A2U1LDX7-F1
#
_entry.id   AF-A0A2U1LDX7-F1
#
_cell.length_a   1.000
_cell.length_b   1.000
_cell.length_c   1.000
_cell.angle_alpha   90.00
_cell.angle_beta   90.00
_cell.angle_gamma   90.00
#
_symmetry.space_group_name_H-M   'P 1'
#
loop_
_entity.id
_entity.type
_entity.pdbx_description
1 polymer ?
#
loop_
_entity_poly.entity_id
_entity_poly.type
_entity_poly.pdbx_seq_one_letter_code
_entity_poly.pdbx_strand_id
1 'polypeptide(L)'
;MKTTTRILQVNENDQEEEELKAILTAPLSLDTESVNGSTNLLHRIFSLLKNLPPIFNIPKSQLQCYGESVYSVNNDILSRCANGETPLERFTSVVAWSISTLRPLMFGVAPFNPILGETHHVSRGNLNVLLEQVSHHPPVSALHATNEKENIEMTWCQYAIPKFNGASIETRVLGKRQLKLLNHGETYVMNSPNLVIKFLPVPDVEWLGNVTIRCQESGLEAELCFKGKSFLGRHSNYRSIRGKIISLSKMETIYEINGHWDRNVTVKDTSNGKVTVIYSAKDVISALKTPIVKDAKGLWASESAVVWANVNEGILNKSWDKANDAKTSIEERERELARSRKSKGEAWVPKHFVLSDCKETGEWDWEVKPKNTKVDDETETVVNDQEELRAILTAPLCLDTESVNGSPNLLHRIFSLLKNVRPGSDLTRFTLPPIFNIPKSQLQCYGESVYSVNNDILSRCAIGETPLERFTSVVAWSISTLRPLMFGVAPFNPILGETHHVSRGNLNVLLEQVSHHPPVSALHATNEKDNIEMTWCQYAIPKFNGASIETRVLGKRQLKLLNHGETYVMNSPNLVIKFLPVPDVEWLGNVTIRCQESGLEAELCFKGKSFLGRHSNYRSIRGKIISLSKMETIYEINGHWDRNVTVKDTSNGKVTVIYSAKDVISALKTPIVKDAKGLWASESAVVWANVNEGILNKSWDKANDAKTSIEEKERELARSRKSKGEAWVPKHFVLSDCKETGEWDWEVKPKNTKVPPAPIVVPL
;
A
#
# COMPACT_ATOMS: atom_id res chain seq x y z
N MET A 1 -13.40 -13.56 33.86
CA MET A 1 -14.69 -14.29 33.81
C MET A 1 -15.26 -14.21 32.40
N LYS A 2 -15.57 -15.35 31.78
CA LYS A 2 -16.18 -15.46 30.43
C LYS A 2 -17.64 -15.86 30.59
N THR A 3 -18.53 -15.31 29.77
CA THR A 3 -19.88 -15.85 29.58
C THR A 3 -19.93 -16.48 28.19
N THR A 4 -20.32 -17.75 28.10
CA THR A 4 -20.51 -18.46 26.83
C THR A 4 -21.98 -18.76 26.66
N THR A 5 -22.57 -18.35 25.54
CA THR A 5 -23.96 -18.66 25.19
C THR A 5 -23.98 -19.41 23.86
N ARG A 6 -24.62 -20.58 23.84
CA ARG A 6 -24.90 -21.35 22.62
C ARG A 6 -26.31 -21.00 22.15
N ILE A 7 -26.51 -20.88 20.85
CA ILE A 7 -27.71 -20.37 20.20
C ILE A 7 -28.05 -21.33 19.07
N LEU A 8 -29.31 -21.72 18.93
CA LEU A 8 -29.81 -22.41 17.74
C LEU A 8 -30.59 -21.38 16.93
N GLN A 9 -30.18 -21.13 15.68
CA GLN A 9 -30.90 -20.25 14.77
C GLN A 9 -31.34 -21.04 13.54
N VAL A 10 -32.61 -20.90 13.16
CA VAL A 10 -33.16 -21.48 11.92
C VAL A 10 -32.88 -20.49 10.80
N ASN A 11 -32.18 -20.95 9.76
CA ASN A 11 -31.82 -20.12 8.61
C ASN A 11 -33.07 -19.90 7.73
N GLU A 12 -33.42 -18.64 7.40
CA GLU A 12 -34.64 -18.32 6.64
C GLU A 12 -34.64 -18.88 5.20
N ASN A 13 -33.48 -19.29 4.69
CA ASN A 13 -33.33 -19.76 3.30
C ASN A 13 -33.22 -21.29 3.13
N ASP A 14 -32.85 -22.06 4.15
CA ASP A 14 -32.42 -23.46 3.96
C ASP A 14 -33.01 -24.52 4.92
N GLN A 15 -33.89 -24.15 5.87
CA GLN A 15 -34.47 -25.10 6.86
C GLN A 15 -33.47 -25.97 7.67
N GLU A 16 -32.15 -25.69 7.62
CA GLU A 16 -31.16 -26.28 8.53
C GLU A 16 -30.94 -25.39 9.76
N GLU A 17 -30.90 -26.00 10.95
CA GLU A 17 -30.56 -25.33 12.21
C GLU A 17 -29.03 -25.12 12.28
N GLU A 18 -28.58 -23.86 12.27
CA GLU A 18 -27.16 -23.53 12.48
C GLU A 18 -26.96 -23.12 13.96
N GLU A 19 -26.10 -23.84 14.67
CA GLU A 19 -25.77 -23.54 16.07
C GLU A 19 -24.80 -22.36 16.14
N LEU A 20 -25.33 -21.13 16.29
CA LEU A 20 -24.52 -19.94 16.53
C LEU A 20 -23.98 -19.91 17.97
N LYS A 21 -22.81 -19.32 18.13
CA LYS A 21 -22.14 -19.20 19.43
C LYS A 21 -21.78 -17.75 19.67
N ALA A 22 -22.07 -17.25 20.86
CA ALA A 22 -21.66 -15.91 21.29
C ALA A 22 -20.69 -16.02 22.48
N ILE A 23 -19.56 -15.32 22.40
CA ILE A 23 -18.60 -15.24 23.49
C ILE A 23 -18.40 -13.80 23.94
N LEU A 24 -18.79 -13.53 25.18
CA LEU A 24 -18.70 -12.24 25.83
C LEU A 24 -17.57 -12.22 26.85
N THR A 25 -16.78 -11.15 26.83
CA THR A 25 -15.62 -10.94 27.69
C THR A 25 -15.80 -9.67 28.51
N ALA A 26 -15.15 -9.60 29.69
CA ALA A 26 -15.26 -8.42 30.55
C ALA A 26 -14.75 -7.16 29.82
N PRO A 27 -15.38 -5.98 30.00
CA PRO A 27 -14.90 -4.74 29.41
C PRO A 27 -13.50 -4.37 29.90
N LEU A 28 -12.76 -3.60 29.10
CA LEU A 28 -11.49 -3.01 29.56
C LEU A 28 -11.77 -2.06 30.73
N SER A 29 -11.15 -2.31 31.87
CA SER A 29 -11.34 -1.56 33.12
C SER A 29 -10.02 -1.09 33.70
N LEU A 30 -10.06 -0.19 34.68
CA LEU A 30 -8.88 0.26 35.43
C LEU A 30 -8.10 -0.90 36.08
N ASP A 31 -8.81 -1.98 36.44
CA ASP A 31 -8.26 -3.14 37.15
C ASP A 31 -7.68 -4.20 36.22
N THR A 32 -7.63 -3.94 34.91
CA THR A 32 -7.11 -4.89 33.93
C THR A 32 -5.59 -4.98 34.09
N GLU A 33 -5.09 -6.05 34.71
CA GLU A 33 -3.65 -6.24 34.94
C GLU A 33 -2.86 -6.27 33.62
N SER A 34 -1.76 -5.52 33.57
CA SER A 34 -0.78 -5.64 32.49
C SER A 34 -0.17 -7.03 32.53
N VAL A 35 -0.37 -7.84 31.49
CA VAL A 35 0.32 -9.13 31.33
C VAL A 35 1.82 -8.87 31.16
N ASN A 36 2.54 -8.85 32.28
CA ASN A 36 4.00 -8.79 32.29
C ASN A 36 4.56 -10.17 31.90
N GLY A 37 5.40 -10.20 30.87
CA GLY A 37 6.32 -11.30 30.63
C GLY A 37 6.36 -11.85 29.20
N SER A 38 7.09 -11.20 28.31
CA SER A 38 8.01 -11.93 27.41
C SER A 38 9.07 -11.01 26.81
N THR A 39 10.32 -11.42 26.95
CA THR A 39 11.57 -10.70 26.67
C THR A 39 11.96 -10.62 25.19
N ASN A 40 11.00 -10.67 24.25
CA ASN A 40 11.31 -10.55 22.82
C ASN A 40 10.19 -9.85 22.03
N LEU A 41 9.76 -8.68 22.52
CA LEU A 41 8.61 -7.95 21.98
C LEU A 41 8.94 -7.09 20.75
N LEU A 42 10.17 -6.57 20.64
CA LEU A 42 10.62 -5.81 19.46
C LEU A 42 10.51 -6.67 18.19
N HIS A 43 10.93 -7.94 18.24
CA HIS A 43 10.84 -8.87 17.11
C HIS A 43 9.39 -9.30 16.76
N ARG A 44 8.43 -9.06 17.67
CA ARG A 44 7.00 -9.44 17.56
C ARG A 44 6.14 -8.29 17.02
N ILE A 45 6.49 -7.05 17.35
CA ILE A 45 5.80 -5.83 16.90
C ILE A 45 6.17 -5.46 15.45
N PHE A 46 7.35 -5.82 14.93
CA PHE A 46 7.70 -5.56 13.53
C PHE A 46 6.85 -6.34 12.50
N SER A 47 5.97 -7.27 12.93
CA SER A 47 5.00 -7.96 12.06
C SER A 47 3.67 -7.21 11.88
N LEU A 48 3.53 -6.03 12.50
CA LEU A 48 2.30 -5.25 12.50
C LEU A 48 2.15 -4.45 11.21
N LEU A 49 1.24 -4.90 10.33
CA LEU A 49 0.24 -4.05 9.65
C LEU A 49 -0.78 -4.80 8.77
N LYS A 50 -0.80 -6.15 8.76
CA LYS A 50 -1.97 -7.00 8.42
C LYS A 50 -1.68 -8.43 8.92
N ASN A 51 -2.70 -9.11 9.45
CA ASN A 51 -2.65 -10.48 10.02
C ASN A 51 -1.90 -10.62 11.36
N LEU A 52 -2.36 -9.90 12.39
CA LEU A 52 -1.89 -10.13 13.76
C LEU A 52 -2.22 -11.56 14.20
N PRO A 53 -1.25 -12.37 14.68
CA PRO A 53 -1.56 -13.66 15.28
C PRO A 53 -2.46 -13.49 16.53
N PRO A 54 -3.41 -14.39 16.79
CA PRO A 54 -4.36 -14.27 17.91
C PRO A 54 -3.72 -14.11 19.29
N ILE A 55 -2.47 -14.55 19.48
CA ILE A 55 -1.70 -14.37 20.72
C ILE A 55 -1.47 -12.89 21.08
N PHE A 56 -1.56 -12.00 20.10
CA PHE A 56 -1.45 -10.56 20.30
C PHE A 56 -2.82 -9.88 20.30
N ASN A 57 -3.91 -10.63 20.21
CA ASN A 57 -5.25 -10.07 20.26
C ASN A 57 -5.85 -10.13 21.66
N ILE A 58 -6.51 -9.05 22.08
CA ILE A 58 -7.53 -9.16 23.14
C ILE A 58 -8.79 -9.80 22.52
N PRO A 59 -9.53 -10.63 23.28
CA PRO A 59 -10.71 -11.34 22.76
C PRO A 59 -11.93 -10.41 22.64
N LYS A 60 -11.79 -9.37 21.81
CA LYS A 60 -12.77 -8.32 21.49
C LYS A 60 -12.48 -7.69 20.14
N SER A 61 -13.51 -7.32 19.39
CA SER A 61 -13.35 -6.47 18.21
C SER A 61 -13.27 -4.99 18.59
N GLN A 62 -12.76 -4.16 17.67
CA GLN A 62 -12.69 -2.72 17.87
C GLN A 62 -14.09 -2.09 18.08
N LEU A 63 -15.15 -2.62 17.44
CA LEU A 63 -16.52 -2.15 17.66
C LEU A 63 -16.97 -2.38 19.11
N GLN A 64 -16.65 -3.53 19.68
CA GLN A 64 -16.95 -3.81 21.09
C GLN A 64 -16.20 -2.83 22.00
N CYS A 65 -14.92 -2.56 21.73
CA CYS A 65 -14.16 -1.58 22.52
C CYS A 65 -14.76 -0.17 22.45
N TYR A 66 -15.27 0.25 21.28
CA TYR A 66 -15.94 1.53 21.12
C TYR A 66 -17.30 1.56 21.83
N GLY A 67 -18.12 0.52 21.69
CA GLY A 67 -19.40 0.42 22.41
C GLY A 67 -19.21 0.41 23.92
N GLU A 68 -18.29 -0.41 24.44
CA GLU A 68 -17.99 -0.50 25.87
C GLU A 68 -17.56 0.84 26.47
N SER A 69 -16.91 1.69 25.68
CA SER A 69 -16.55 3.04 26.11
C SER A 69 -17.76 3.91 26.48
N VAL A 70 -18.91 3.62 25.88
CA VAL A 70 -20.18 4.34 26.03
C VAL A 70 -21.07 3.71 27.09
N TYR A 71 -21.36 2.40 26.98
CA TYR A 71 -22.35 1.77 27.88
C TYR A 71 -21.74 1.12 29.13
N SER A 72 -20.47 0.74 29.15
CA SER A 72 -19.86 0.04 30.29
C SER A 72 -19.17 1.01 31.26
N VAL A 73 -19.93 1.56 32.20
CA VAL A 73 -19.46 2.45 33.29
C VAL A 73 -20.15 2.11 34.62
N ASN A 74 -19.56 2.31 35.79
CA ASN A 74 -20.27 2.04 37.06
C ASN A 74 -21.22 3.17 37.45
N ASN A 75 -20.78 4.42 37.29
CA ASN A 75 -21.60 5.61 37.52
C ASN A 75 -22.14 6.19 36.21
N ASP A 76 -23.43 6.54 36.21
CA ASP A 76 -24.12 7.06 35.04
C ASP A 76 -23.83 8.56 34.83
N ILE A 77 -22.67 8.85 34.23
CA ILE A 77 -22.28 10.23 33.87
C ILE A 77 -23.19 10.78 32.76
N LEU A 78 -23.71 9.92 31.89
CA LEU A 78 -24.54 10.36 30.77
C LEU A 78 -25.87 10.95 31.26
N SER A 79 -26.50 10.34 32.27
CA SER A 79 -27.67 10.92 32.94
C SER A 79 -27.37 12.26 33.62
N ARG A 80 -26.15 12.48 34.15
CA ARG A 80 -25.76 13.80 34.70
C ARG A 80 -25.69 14.88 33.62
N CYS A 81 -25.38 14.51 32.38
CA CYS A 81 -25.37 15.45 31.26
C CYS A 81 -26.79 15.96 30.98
N ALA A 82 -27.78 15.08 30.93
CA ALA A 82 -29.17 15.45 30.66
C ALA A 82 -29.85 16.20 31.81
N ASN A 83 -29.48 15.90 33.06
CA ASN A 83 -30.16 16.42 34.26
C ASN A 83 -29.51 17.67 34.89
N GLY A 84 -28.45 18.23 34.29
CA GLY A 84 -27.84 19.47 34.80
C GLY A 84 -28.80 20.67 34.65
N GLU A 85 -28.93 21.47 35.70
CA GLU A 85 -29.88 22.58 35.75
C GLU A 85 -29.43 23.73 34.83
N THR A 86 -28.14 24.04 34.86
CA THR A 86 -27.55 25.11 34.04
C THR A 86 -26.80 24.60 32.82
N PRO A 87 -26.68 25.40 31.72
CA PRO A 87 -25.87 25.02 30.56
C PRO A 87 -24.41 24.69 30.94
N LEU A 88 -23.83 25.41 31.91
CA LEU A 88 -22.46 25.19 32.38
C LEU A 88 -22.31 23.85 33.14
N GLU A 89 -23.26 23.46 33.97
CA GLU A 89 -23.25 22.17 34.66
C GLU A 89 -23.40 21.00 33.69
N ARG A 90 -24.32 21.13 32.71
CA ARG A 90 -24.46 20.14 31.63
C ARG A 90 -23.18 20.02 30.82
N PHE A 91 -22.62 21.15 30.39
CA PHE A 91 -21.38 21.19 29.63
C PHE A 91 -20.20 20.58 30.42
N THR A 92 -20.08 20.88 31.71
CA THR A 92 -19.07 20.27 32.60
C THR A 92 -19.25 18.76 32.73
N SER A 93 -20.50 18.30 32.78
CA SER A 93 -20.82 16.86 32.78
C SER A 93 -20.49 16.20 31.43
N VAL A 94 -20.71 16.89 30.30
CA VAL A 94 -20.29 16.43 28.97
C VAL A 94 -18.76 16.31 28.86
N VAL A 95 -18.01 17.25 29.44
CA VAL A 95 -16.54 17.15 29.54
C VAL A 95 -16.14 15.92 30.35
N ALA A 96 -16.75 15.70 31.52
CA ALA A 96 -16.49 14.52 32.34
C ALA A 96 -16.83 13.21 31.61
N TRP A 97 -17.96 13.19 30.90
CA TRP A 97 -18.39 12.05 30.09
C TRP A 97 -17.41 11.78 28.95
N SER A 98 -16.98 12.79 28.20
CA SER A 98 -16.02 12.64 27.11
C SER A 98 -14.69 12.03 27.61
N ILE A 99 -14.17 12.49 28.75
CA ILE A 99 -12.99 11.90 29.40
C ILE A 99 -13.26 10.44 29.77
N SER A 100 -14.46 10.14 30.29
CA SER A 100 -14.84 8.79 30.69
C SER A 100 -14.92 7.80 29.54
N THR A 101 -14.98 8.23 28.29
CA THR A 101 -14.94 7.33 27.12
C THR A 101 -13.53 6.81 26.81
N LEU A 102 -12.49 7.35 27.45
CA LEU A 102 -11.14 6.81 27.32
C LEU A 102 -11.03 5.51 28.13
N ARG A 103 -10.33 4.52 27.58
CA ARG A 103 -10.07 3.24 28.24
C ARG A 103 -8.56 3.02 28.41
N PRO A 104 -8.12 2.39 29.51
CA PRO A 104 -6.75 1.93 29.64
C PRO A 104 -6.48 0.84 28.60
N LEU A 105 -5.38 1.01 27.87
CA LEU A 105 -4.93 0.07 26.85
C LEU A 105 -3.73 -0.72 27.37
N MET A 106 -3.69 -2.00 27.04
CA MET A 106 -2.58 -2.88 27.39
C MET A 106 -1.51 -2.82 26.30
N PHE A 107 -0.26 -2.57 26.68
CA PHE A 107 0.85 -2.61 25.74
C PHE A 107 1.09 -4.04 25.23
N GLY A 108 1.28 -4.20 23.92
CA GLY A 108 1.62 -5.47 23.28
C GLY A 108 0.43 -6.31 22.81
N VAL A 109 -0.81 -5.83 22.98
CA VAL A 109 -2.02 -6.48 22.42
C VAL A 109 -2.97 -5.46 21.78
N ALA A 110 -3.82 -5.92 20.86
CA ALA A 110 -4.80 -5.09 20.16
C ALA A 110 -6.15 -5.83 19.97
N PRO A 111 -7.29 -5.14 19.88
CA PRO A 111 -8.55 -5.78 19.48
C PRO A 111 -8.51 -6.28 18.03
N PHE A 112 -9.49 -7.08 17.63
CA PHE A 112 -9.65 -7.45 16.22
C PHE A 112 -10.10 -6.24 15.40
N ASN A 113 -9.60 -6.17 14.16
CA ASN A 113 -10.12 -5.26 13.17
C ASN A 113 -11.52 -5.73 12.77
N PRO A 114 -12.56 -4.89 12.87
CA PRO A 114 -13.91 -5.29 12.52
C PRO A 114 -14.02 -5.64 11.03
N ILE A 115 -14.83 -6.63 10.73
CA ILE A 115 -15.17 -7.00 9.35
C ILE A 115 -16.23 -6.06 8.78
N LEU A 116 -16.36 -5.97 7.45
CA LEU A 116 -17.30 -5.00 6.86
C LEU A 116 -18.75 -5.46 7.12
N GLY A 117 -19.58 -4.57 7.66
CA GLY A 117 -20.94 -4.93 8.10
C GLY A 117 -20.99 -5.67 9.44
N GLU A 118 -19.86 -5.85 10.13
CA GLU A 118 -19.87 -6.25 11.54
C GLU A 118 -20.67 -5.23 12.34
N THR A 119 -21.52 -5.71 13.24
CA THR A 119 -22.36 -4.90 14.11
C THR A 119 -22.02 -5.15 15.57
N HIS A 120 -22.21 -4.14 16.43
CA HIS A 120 -22.26 -4.36 17.88
C HIS A 120 -23.52 -3.68 18.43
N HIS A 121 -24.46 -4.45 18.94
CA HIS A 121 -25.74 -3.97 19.44
C HIS A 121 -25.97 -4.38 20.90
N VAL A 122 -26.17 -3.38 21.76
CA VAL A 122 -26.22 -3.59 23.21
C VAL A 122 -27.08 -2.53 23.89
N SER A 123 -27.79 -2.96 24.93
CA SER A 123 -28.61 -2.07 25.76
C SER A 123 -28.13 -2.10 27.21
N ARG A 124 -28.15 -0.93 27.85
CA ARG A 124 -27.96 -0.78 29.29
C ARG A 124 -29.05 0.13 29.87
N GLY A 125 -29.96 -0.45 30.64
CA GLY A 125 -31.14 0.30 31.09
C GLY A 125 -31.92 0.79 29.86
N ASN A 126 -32.09 2.10 29.74
CA ASN A 126 -32.77 2.74 28.61
C ASN A 126 -31.81 3.21 27.50
N LEU A 127 -30.49 3.09 27.71
CA LEU A 127 -29.50 3.42 26.69
C LEU A 127 -29.35 2.24 25.73
N ASN A 128 -29.65 2.46 24.47
CA ASN A 128 -29.41 1.53 23.36
C ASN A 128 -28.22 2.03 22.56
N VAL A 129 -27.28 1.14 22.22
CA VAL A 129 -26.07 1.47 21.47
C VAL A 129 -25.95 0.50 20.30
N LEU A 130 -25.83 1.05 19.10
CA LEU A 130 -25.62 0.33 17.85
C LEU A 130 -24.35 0.83 17.18
N LEU A 131 -23.47 -0.10 16.81
CA LEU A 131 -22.31 0.17 15.97
C LEU A 131 -22.34 -0.68 14.71
N GLU A 132 -21.76 -0.15 13.64
CA GLU A 132 -21.51 -0.89 12.40
C GLU A 132 -20.15 -0.50 11.83
N GLN A 133 -19.41 -1.47 11.28
CA GLN A 133 -18.26 -1.19 10.43
C GLN A 133 -18.77 -0.83 9.02
N VAL A 134 -18.77 0.46 8.71
CA VAL A 134 -19.44 1.01 7.52
C VAL A 134 -18.51 1.14 6.31
N SER A 135 -17.19 1.15 6.52
CA SER A 135 -16.18 1.14 5.45
C SER A 135 -14.93 0.36 5.88
N HIS A 136 -14.22 -0.26 4.93
CA HIS A 136 -12.97 -0.98 5.19
C HIS A 136 -11.72 -0.20 4.75
N HIS A 137 -11.83 0.68 3.74
CA HIS A 137 -10.72 1.47 3.20
C HIS A 137 -11.15 2.91 2.87
N PRO A 138 -11.05 3.86 3.82
CA PRO A 138 -10.51 3.70 5.18
C PRO A 138 -11.43 2.90 6.11
N PRO A 139 -10.92 2.31 7.21
CA PRO A 139 -11.72 1.52 8.15
C PRO A 139 -12.57 2.43 9.04
N VAL A 140 -13.78 2.77 8.58
CA VAL A 140 -14.70 3.66 9.31
C VAL A 140 -15.70 2.84 10.12
N SER A 141 -15.79 3.14 11.42
CA SER A 141 -16.81 2.62 12.32
C SER A 141 -17.82 3.72 12.65
N ALA A 142 -19.10 3.42 12.52
CA ALA A 142 -20.20 4.30 12.90
C ALA A 142 -20.86 3.80 14.19
N LEU A 143 -21.30 4.73 15.04
CA LEU A 143 -22.08 4.47 16.24
C LEU A 143 -23.26 5.42 16.32
N HIS A 144 -24.42 4.87 16.69
CA HIS A 144 -25.60 5.59 17.12
C HIS A 144 -26.02 5.07 18.48
N ALA A 145 -26.31 5.96 19.42
CA ALA A 145 -26.87 5.57 20.70
C ALA A 145 -28.00 6.51 21.12
N THR A 146 -29.05 5.95 21.70
CA THR A 146 -30.23 6.68 22.15
C THR A 146 -30.62 6.27 23.55
N ASN A 147 -31.03 7.24 24.36
CA ASN A 147 -31.72 7.01 25.62
C ASN A 147 -33.03 7.80 25.58
N GLU A 148 -34.12 7.10 25.25
CA GLU A 148 -35.44 7.71 25.07
C GLU A 148 -35.97 8.33 26.37
N LYS A 149 -35.68 7.72 27.52
CA LYS A 149 -36.15 8.24 28.81
C LYS A 149 -35.52 9.60 29.15
N GLU A 150 -34.23 9.74 28.90
CA GLU A 150 -33.48 10.95 29.22
C GLU A 150 -33.35 11.90 28.01
N ASN A 151 -33.98 11.54 26.89
CA ASN A 151 -33.95 12.29 25.62
C ASN A 151 -32.53 12.64 25.15
N ILE A 152 -31.66 11.62 25.14
CA ILE A 152 -30.26 11.72 24.70
C ILE A 152 -30.11 11.01 23.36
N GLU A 153 -29.39 11.66 22.44
CA GLU A 153 -28.95 11.05 21.18
C GLU A 153 -27.45 11.24 21.02
N MET A 154 -26.74 10.22 20.54
CA MET A 154 -25.33 10.27 20.24
C MET A 154 -25.04 9.71 18.86
N THR A 155 -24.12 10.37 18.15
CA THR A 155 -23.62 9.91 16.87
C THR A 155 -22.11 10.03 16.84
N TRP A 156 -21.43 8.99 16.36
CA TRP A 156 -19.98 8.96 16.28
C TRP A 156 -19.56 8.28 14.99
N CYS A 157 -18.69 8.94 14.23
CA CYS A 157 -17.93 8.36 13.15
C CYS A 157 -16.46 8.42 13.53
N GLN A 158 -15.72 7.33 13.38
CA GLN A 158 -14.26 7.38 13.55
C GLN A 158 -13.49 6.38 12.71
N TYR A 159 -12.26 6.77 12.42
CA TYR A 159 -11.24 5.93 11.81
C TYR A 159 -9.86 6.39 12.29
N ALA A 160 -8.88 5.49 12.24
CA ALA A 160 -7.56 5.72 12.81
C ALA A 160 -6.48 5.73 11.71
N ILE A 161 -5.61 6.74 11.72
CA ILE A 161 -4.45 6.85 10.82
C ILE A 161 -3.16 6.67 11.63
N PRO A 162 -2.50 5.50 11.57
CA PRO A 162 -1.22 5.29 12.24
C PRO A 162 -0.06 5.95 11.50
N LYS A 163 0.89 6.53 12.23
CA LYS A 163 2.14 7.11 11.76
C LYS A 163 3.31 6.55 12.56
N PHE A 164 4.28 5.94 11.88
CA PHE A 164 5.46 5.37 12.52
C PHE A 164 6.60 6.41 12.61
N ASN A 165 7.10 6.64 13.82
CA ASN A 165 8.15 7.61 14.12
C ASN A 165 9.47 6.93 14.57
N GLY A 166 9.66 5.64 14.27
CA GLY A 166 10.84 4.86 14.67
C GLY A 166 10.69 4.25 16.06
N ALA A 167 10.72 5.08 17.11
CA ALA A 167 10.62 4.63 18.50
C ALA A 167 9.17 4.58 19.05
N SER A 168 8.20 5.02 18.24
CA SER A 168 6.78 5.02 18.58
C SER A 168 5.89 4.94 17.33
N ILE A 169 4.65 4.51 17.52
CA ILE A 169 3.54 4.71 16.58
C ILE A 169 2.62 5.76 17.19
N GLU A 170 2.34 6.82 16.43
CA GLU A 170 1.29 7.79 16.75
C GLU A 170 0.11 7.57 15.82
N THR A 171 -1.05 7.27 16.39
CA THR A 171 -2.29 7.04 15.65
C THR A 171 -3.20 8.23 15.85
N ARG A 172 -3.44 9.00 14.78
CA ARG A 172 -4.45 10.06 14.76
C ARG A 172 -5.84 9.41 14.70
N VAL A 173 -6.68 9.67 15.69
CA VAL A 173 -8.08 9.23 15.69
C VAL A 173 -8.89 10.37 15.10
N LEU A 174 -9.41 10.15 13.89
CA LEU A 174 -10.19 11.12 13.14
C LEU A 174 -11.67 10.75 13.14
N GLY A 175 -12.50 11.73 12.81
CA GLY A 175 -13.96 11.61 12.76
C GLY A 175 -14.68 12.39 13.87
N LYS A 176 -15.96 12.69 13.60
CA LYS A 176 -16.79 13.57 14.43
C LYS A 176 -17.54 12.79 15.50
N ARG A 177 -17.53 13.29 16.73
CA ARG A 177 -18.37 12.81 17.84
C ARG A 177 -19.39 13.87 18.20
N GLN A 178 -20.65 13.47 18.31
CA GLN A 178 -21.76 14.34 18.63
C GLN A 178 -22.63 13.73 19.72
N LEU A 179 -22.97 14.55 20.72
CA LEU A 179 -23.93 14.26 21.77
C LEU A 179 -25.00 15.35 21.72
N LYS A 180 -26.28 14.95 21.67
CA LYS A 180 -27.42 15.86 21.73
C LYS A 180 -28.20 15.59 23.00
N LEU A 181 -28.51 16.68 23.71
CA LEU A 181 -29.45 16.67 24.83
C LEU A 181 -30.75 17.29 24.35
N LEU A 182 -31.68 16.47 23.88
CA LEU A 182 -32.83 16.93 23.10
C LEU A 182 -33.78 17.81 23.94
N ASN A 183 -33.92 17.53 25.24
CA ASN A 183 -34.71 18.35 26.17
C ASN A 183 -34.20 19.79 26.28
N HIS A 184 -32.91 20.03 26.02
CA HIS A 184 -32.28 21.34 26.15
C HIS A 184 -31.99 21.99 24.79
N GLY A 185 -32.20 21.27 23.69
CA GLY A 185 -31.84 21.72 22.34
C GLY A 185 -30.33 21.93 22.17
N GLU A 186 -29.49 21.25 22.95
CA GLU A 186 -28.03 21.46 22.95
C GLU A 186 -27.31 20.37 22.16
N THR A 187 -26.38 20.77 21.30
CA THR A 187 -25.54 19.87 20.51
C THR A 187 -24.07 20.06 20.87
N TYR A 188 -23.45 19.01 21.39
CA TYR A 188 -22.04 18.98 21.75
C TYR A 188 -21.24 18.25 20.68
N VAL A 189 -20.30 18.95 20.05
CA VAL A 189 -19.38 18.39 19.05
C VAL A 189 -18.00 18.29 19.64
N MET A 190 -17.34 17.15 19.44
CA MET A 190 -15.99 16.91 19.95
C MET A 190 -15.14 16.03 19.04
N ASN A 191 -13.83 16.19 19.12
CA ASN A 191 -12.84 15.32 18.50
C ASN A 191 -12.29 14.30 19.52
N SER A 192 -11.27 13.52 19.12
CA SER A 192 -10.63 12.49 19.95
C SER A 192 -9.14 12.78 20.13
N PRO A 193 -8.53 12.36 21.27
CA PRO A 193 -7.07 12.42 21.41
C PRO A 193 -6.40 11.37 20.51
N ASN A 194 -5.13 11.60 20.18
CA ASN A 194 -4.29 10.64 19.48
C ASN A 194 -3.88 9.50 20.41
N LEU A 195 -3.71 8.31 19.84
CA LEU A 195 -3.17 7.15 20.54
C LEU A 195 -1.68 7.00 20.23
N VAL A 196 -0.81 7.00 21.23
CA VAL A 196 0.64 6.84 21.04
C VAL A 196 1.14 5.58 21.74
N ILE A 197 1.74 4.70 20.94
CA ILE A 197 2.38 3.46 21.38
C ILE A 197 3.89 3.71 21.33
N LYS A 198 4.58 3.66 22.48
CA LYS A 198 6.03 3.87 22.59
C LYS A 198 6.73 2.53 22.77
N PHE A 199 7.85 2.33 22.10
CA PHE A 199 8.66 1.10 22.19
C PHE A 199 9.95 1.29 22.97
N LEU A 200 10.54 2.48 22.93
CA LEU A 200 11.82 2.81 23.57
C LEU A 200 11.72 4.16 24.30
N PRO A 201 12.48 4.39 25.39
CA PRO A 201 13.29 3.41 26.13
C PRO A 201 12.46 2.50 27.05
N VAL A 202 11.27 2.97 27.47
CA VAL A 202 10.31 2.19 28.27
C VAL A 202 9.03 2.05 27.45
N PRO A 203 8.59 0.82 27.14
CA PRO A 203 7.38 0.62 26.37
C PRO A 203 6.13 1.11 27.11
N ASP A 204 5.21 1.77 26.40
CA ASP A 204 4.01 2.37 26.99
C ASP A 204 2.92 2.64 25.93
N VAL A 205 1.68 2.82 26.38
CA VAL A 205 0.54 3.25 25.54
C VAL A 205 -0.16 4.42 26.22
N GLU A 206 -0.28 5.55 25.51
CA GLU A 206 -0.81 6.80 26.05
C GLU A 206 -1.77 7.49 25.08
N TRP A 207 -2.82 8.12 25.62
CA TRP A 207 -3.63 9.11 24.91
C TRP A 207 -2.94 10.47 24.99
N LEU A 208 -2.70 11.13 23.85
CA LEU A 208 -2.00 12.40 23.73
C LEU A 208 -2.71 13.37 22.78
N GLY A 209 -2.40 14.65 22.90
CA GLY A 209 -2.88 15.68 21.97
C GLY A 209 -4.07 16.48 22.51
N ASN A 210 -4.63 17.32 21.65
CA ASN A 210 -5.64 18.29 22.04
C ASN A 210 -7.04 17.79 21.71
N VAL A 211 -7.97 17.96 22.65
CA VAL A 211 -9.39 17.67 22.47
C VAL A 211 -10.18 18.96 22.67
N THR A 212 -11.04 19.27 21.72
CA THR A 212 -11.98 20.38 21.80
C THR A 212 -13.40 19.83 21.91
N ILE A 213 -14.17 20.37 22.84
CA ILE A 213 -15.60 20.10 23.00
C ILE A 213 -16.31 21.43 22.86
N ARG A 214 -17.29 21.54 21.99
CA ARG A 214 -18.02 22.78 21.72
C ARG A 214 -19.51 22.55 21.73
N CYS A 215 -20.25 23.48 22.33
CA CYS A 215 -21.71 23.57 22.23
C CYS A 215 -22.05 24.98 21.75
N GLN A 216 -22.57 25.07 20.53
CA GLN A 216 -22.82 26.36 19.89
C GLN A 216 -24.00 27.08 20.56
N GLU A 217 -25.00 26.33 20.99
CA GLU A 217 -26.24 26.85 21.57
C GLU A 217 -26.02 27.48 22.96
N SER A 218 -25.13 26.88 23.77
CA SER A 218 -24.73 27.45 25.06
C SER A 218 -23.57 28.46 24.95
N GLY A 219 -22.89 28.54 23.81
CA GLY A 219 -21.71 29.38 23.62
C GLY A 219 -20.51 28.97 24.49
N LEU A 220 -20.38 27.68 24.80
CA LEU A 220 -19.32 27.12 25.64
C LEU A 220 -18.35 26.26 24.84
N GLU A 221 -17.07 26.37 25.16
CA GLU A 221 -16.01 25.54 24.59
C GLU A 221 -15.05 25.06 25.68
N ALA A 222 -14.70 23.77 25.64
CA ALA A 222 -13.59 23.22 26.42
C ALA A 222 -12.40 22.91 25.51
N GLU A 223 -11.23 23.38 25.91
CA GLU A 223 -9.94 23.02 25.33
C GLU A 223 -9.19 22.12 26.31
N LEU A 224 -8.96 20.86 25.95
CA LEU A 224 -8.24 19.87 26.76
C LEU A 224 -6.92 19.49 26.06
N CYS A 225 -5.89 19.24 26.85
CA CYS A 225 -4.58 18.79 26.40
C CYS A 225 -4.15 17.55 27.21
N PHE A 226 -4.07 16.41 26.52
CA PHE A 226 -3.63 15.14 27.07
C PHE A 226 -2.12 15.02 26.96
N LYS A 227 -1.45 14.81 28.10
CA LYS A 227 0.02 14.80 28.21
C LYS A 227 0.53 13.49 28.80
N GLY A 228 1.59 12.99 28.18
CA GLY A 228 2.32 11.79 28.59
C GLY A 228 3.59 12.10 29.38
N LYS A 229 4.42 11.09 29.61
CA LYS A 229 5.71 11.24 30.32
C LYS A 229 6.62 12.30 29.65
N SER A 230 7.16 13.22 30.46
CA SER A 230 8.26 14.11 30.06
C SER A 230 9.60 13.34 30.03
N PHE A 231 10.44 13.65 29.05
CA PHE A 231 11.75 13.00 28.80
C PHE A 231 12.75 13.07 29.98
N LEU A 232 12.60 14.04 30.90
CA LEU A 232 13.55 14.31 32.01
C LEU A 232 13.07 13.87 33.41
N GLY A 233 12.21 12.86 33.52
CA GLY A 233 12.13 12.07 34.77
C GLY A 233 11.45 12.70 35.99
N ARG A 234 10.47 13.61 35.83
CA ARG A 234 9.50 13.89 36.91
C ARG A 234 8.19 13.15 36.66
N HIS A 235 7.93 12.13 37.48
CA HIS A 235 6.74 11.25 37.41
C HIS A 235 5.38 11.96 37.60
N SER A 236 5.33 13.25 37.89
CA SER A 236 4.11 13.97 38.30
C SER A 236 3.12 14.28 37.17
N ASN A 237 3.52 14.20 35.88
CA ASN A 237 2.67 14.58 34.74
C ASN A 237 2.20 13.40 33.86
N TYR A 238 2.44 12.15 34.26
CA TYR A 238 2.00 10.98 33.48
C TYR A 238 0.48 10.90 33.40
N ARG A 239 -0.07 10.64 32.19
CA ARG A 239 -1.53 10.54 31.93
C ARG A 239 -2.32 11.77 32.37
N SER A 240 -1.68 12.93 32.38
CA SER A 240 -2.30 14.16 32.86
C SER A 240 -3.20 14.80 31.80
N ILE A 241 -4.27 15.43 32.27
CA ILE A 241 -5.12 16.33 31.48
C ILE A 241 -4.96 17.73 32.05
N ARG A 242 -4.79 18.71 31.17
CA ARG A 242 -4.95 20.13 31.49
C ARG A 242 -5.87 20.78 30.49
N GLY A 243 -6.63 21.77 30.89
CA GLY A 243 -7.53 22.45 29.98
C GLY A 243 -8.26 23.61 30.62
N LYS A 244 -9.26 24.11 29.90
CA LYS A 244 -10.13 25.19 30.35
C LYS A 244 -11.50 25.08 29.70
N ILE A 245 -12.53 25.59 30.38
CA ILE A 245 -13.86 25.85 29.83
C ILE A 245 -14.00 27.36 29.66
N ILE A 246 -14.39 27.80 28.47
CA ILE A 246 -14.42 29.20 28.05
C ILE A 246 -15.84 29.54 27.59
N SER A 247 -16.30 30.74 27.94
CA SER A 247 -17.47 31.34 27.29
C SER A 247 -17.03 32.02 26.00
N LEU A 248 -17.54 31.56 24.85
CA LEU A 248 -17.23 32.13 23.54
C LEU A 248 -17.82 33.55 23.38
N SER A 249 -18.95 33.84 24.03
CA SER A 249 -19.56 35.18 24.00
C SER A 249 -18.77 36.22 24.79
N LYS A 250 -18.14 35.81 25.90
CA LYS A 250 -17.37 36.71 26.78
C LYS A 250 -15.86 36.64 26.54
N MET A 251 -15.40 35.63 25.82
CA MET A 251 -13.98 35.28 25.66
C MET A 251 -13.26 35.08 27.00
N GLU A 252 -13.98 34.62 28.02
CA GLU A 252 -13.49 34.47 29.40
C GLU A 252 -13.40 33.00 29.80
N THR A 253 -12.32 32.65 30.52
CA THR A 253 -12.16 31.32 31.11
C THR A 253 -13.02 31.21 32.37
N ILE A 254 -13.98 30.30 32.35
CA ILE A 254 -14.88 30.02 33.47
C ILE A 254 -14.23 29.00 34.41
N TYR A 255 -13.76 27.87 33.87
CA TYR A 255 -13.14 26.79 34.64
C TYR A 255 -11.76 26.43 34.11
N GLU A 256 -10.81 26.19 35.03
CA GLU A 256 -9.54 25.54 34.73
C GLU A 256 -9.64 24.04 35.03
N ILE A 257 -9.26 23.21 34.08
CA ILE A 257 -9.33 21.74 34.18
C ILE A 257 -7.93 21.20 34.47
N ASN A 258 -7.80 20.38 35.51
CA ASN A 258 -6.55 19.70 35.84
C ASN A 258 -6.81 18.29 36.38
N GLY A 259 -5.90 17.35 36.14
CA GLY A 259 -5.94 16.04 36.77
C GLY A 259 -5.31 14.95 35.91
N HIS A 260 -5.80 13.73 36.08
CA HIS A 260 -5.34 12.55 35.33
C HIS A 260 -6.55 11.73 34.87
N TRP A 261 -6.57 11.32 33.60
CA TRP A 261 -7.72 10.61 33.00
C TRP A 261 -7.92 9.18 33.54
N ASP A 262 -6.87 8.61 34.15
CA ASP A 262 -6.88 7.31 34.82
C ASP A 262 -7.10 7.42 36.34
N ARG A 263 -7.30 8.64 36.87
CA ARG A 263 -7.56 8.92 38.29
C ARG A 263 -8.68 9.95 38.39
N ASN A 264 -8.42 11.11 38.99
CA ASN A 264 -9.38 12.18 39.17
C ASN A 264 -9.09 13.34 38.24
N VAL A 265 -10.15 13.95 37.71
CA VAL A 265 -10.10 15.23 37.00
C VAL A 265 -10.96 16.23 37.75
N THR A 266 -10.41 17.41 37.99
CA THR A 266 -11.06 18.50 38.70
C THR A 266 -11.22 19.71 37.81
N VAL A 267 -12.22 20.53 38.16
CA VAL A 267 -12.39 21.89 37.64
C VAL A 267 -12.19 22.87 38.78
N LYS A 268 -11.49 23.98 38.49
CA LYS A 268 -11.35 25.12 39.40
C LYS A 268 -12.12 26.30 38.82
N ASP A 269 -13.05 26.82 39.59
CA ASP A 269 -13.79 28.04 39.28
C ASP A 269 -12.87 29.26 39.35
N THR A 270 -12.78 30.02 38.26
CA THR A 270 -11.90 31.20 38.19
C THR A 270 -12.44 32.38 39.00
N SER A 271 -13.75 32.43 39.27
CA SER A 271 -14.39 33.53 40.00
C SER A 271 -14.22 33.43 41.51
N ASN A 272 -14.25 32.21 42.06
CA ASN A 272 -14.24 31.97 43.51
C ASN A 272 -13.15 30.99 43.97
N GLY A 273 -12.38 30.39 43.04
CA GLY A 273 -11.29 29.46 43.34
C GLY A 273 -11.74 28.05 43.78
N LYS A 274 -13.04 27.76 43.83
CA LYS A 274 -13.58 26.46 44.27
C LYS A 274 -13.15 25.35 43.32
N VAL A 275 -12.59 24.28 43.89
CA VAL A 275 -12.18 23.09 43.14
C VAL A 275 -13.19 21.97 43.33
N THR A 276 -13.67 21.39 42.24
CA THR A 276 -14.65 20.30 42.26
C THR A 276 -14.15 19.12 41.41
N VAL A 277 -14.31 17.89 41.90
CA VAL A 277 -14.01 16.67 41.11
C VAL A 277 -15.16 16.43 40.14
N ILE A 278 -14.86 16.40 38.83
CA ILE A 278 -15.88 16.17 37.79
C ILE A 278 -15.89 14.72 37.30
N TYR A 279 -14.75 14.03 37.39
CA TYR A 279 -14.56 12.66 36.96
C TYR A 279 -13.60 11.91 37.90
N SER A 280 -13.92 10.65 38.18
CA SER A 280 -13.13 9.69 38.96
C SER A 280 -13.10 8.35 38.24
N ALA A 281 -11.94 7.94 37.74
CA ALA A 281 -11.77 6.69 37.02
C ALA A 281 -12.12 5.47 37.89
N LYS A 282 -11.81 5.54 39.19
CA LYS A 282 -12.16 4.48 40.15
C LYS A 282 -13.67 4.30 40.21
N ASP A 283 -14.45 5.37 40.19
CA ASP A 283 -15.91 5.27 40.36
C ASP A 283 -16.63 4.92 39.04
N VAL A 284 -15.95 5.09 37.91
CA VAL A 284 -16.57 5.04 36.58
C VAL A 284 -16.13 3.83 35.78
N ILE A 285 -14.83 3.50 35.79
CA ILE A 285 -14.24 2.47 34.91
C ILE A 285 -13.52 1.34 35.67
N SER A 286 -13.70 1.22 36.99
CA SER A 286 -13.28 0.02 37.75
C SER A 286 -14.40 -1.03 37.79
N ALA A 287 -14.09 -2.29 38.12
CA ALA A 287 -15.07 -3.34 38.42
C ALA A 287 -16.24 -3.50 37.42
N LEU A 288 -15.98 -3.26 36.13
CA LEU A 288 -17.00 -3.31 35.07
C LEU A 288 -17.54 -4.73 34.88
N LYS A 289 -18.86 -4.86 34.71
CA LYS A 289 -19.54 -6.15 34.54
C LYS A 289 -19.54 -6.60 33.08
N THR A 290 -19.33 -7.89 32.87
CA THR A 290 -19.48 -8.52 31.55
C THR A 290 -20.93 -8.42 31.08
N PRO A 291 -21.18 -8.03 29.81
CA PRO A 291 -22.51 -8.09 29.21
C PRO A 291 -23.09 -9.52 29.21
N ILE A 292 -24.42 -9.63 29.07
CA ILE A 292 -25.13 -10.91 28.95
C ILE A 292 -25.99 -10.90 27.69
N VAL A 293 -26.19 -12.08 27.09
CA VAL A 293 -27.18 -12.29 26.04
C VAL A 293 -28.54 -12.46 26.72
N LYS A 294 -29.46 -11.50 26.51
CA LYS A 294 -30.83 -11.59 27.03
C LYS A 294 -31.77 -12.36 26.10
N ASP A 295 -31.67 -12.08 24.80
CA ASP A 295 -32.43 -12.77 23.76
C ASP A 295 -31.44 -13.43 22.80
N ALA A 296 -31.32 -14.74 22.91
CA ALA A 296 -30.47 -15.53 22.04
C ALA A 296 -31.04 -15.63 20.62
N LYS A 297 -32.37 -15.63 20.45
CA LYS A 297 -33.02 -15.79 19.14
C LYS A 297 -32.96 -14.51 18.31
N GLY A 298 -32.96 -13.35 18.96
CA GLY A 298 -32.83 -12.04 18.32
C GLY A 298 -31.40 -11.58 18.04
N LEU A 299 -30.37 -12.41 18.32
CA LEU A 299 -28.99 -12.03 18.11
C LEU A 299 -28.62 -12.09 16.61
N TRP A 300 -28.04 -11.03 16.08
CA TRP A 300 -27.64 -11.01 14.66
C TRP A 300 -26.37 -11.81 14.41
N ALA A 301 -26.30 -12.49 13.27
CA ALA A 301 -25.08 -13.18 12.83
C ALA A 301 -23.90 -12.21 12.63
N SER A 302 -24.18 -10.94 12.32
CA SER A 302 -23.20 -9.86 12.20
C SER A 302 -22.67 -9.33 13.54
N GLU A 303 -23.25 -9.74 14.68
CA GLU A 303 -22.82 -9.28 16.00
C GLU A 303 -21.37 -9.68 16.30
N SER A 304 -20.54 -8.73 16.73
CA SER A 304 -19.11 -8.94 17.01
C SER A 304 -18.85 -10.13 17.93
N ALA A 305 -19.69 -10.34 18.94
CA ALA A 305 -19.56 -11.45 19.88
C ALA A 305 -19.84 -12.83 19.24
N VAL A 306 -20.56 -12.87 18.11
CA VAL A 306 -20.85 -14.05 17.31
C VAL A 306 -19.77 -14.25 16.25
N VAL A 307 -19.49 -13.21 15.45
CA VAL A 307 -18.45 -13.23 14.39
C VAL A 307 -17.13 -13.74 14.95
N TRP A 308 -16.69 -13.21 16.08
CA TRP A 308 -15.39 -13.55 16.67
C TRP A 308 -15.43 -14.66 17.72
N ALA A 309 -16.56 -15.37 17.88
CA ALA A 309 -16.75 -16.31 18.97
C ALA A 309 -15.68 -17.41 19.02
N ASN A 310 -15.42 -18.07 17.90
CA ASN A 310 -14.44 -19.17 17.84
C ASN A 310 -13.00 -18.69 18.08
N VAL A 311 -12.67 -17.48 17.62
CA VAL A 311 -11.36 -16.85 17.89
C VAL A 311 -11.23 -16.54 19.38
N ASN A 312 -12.26 -15.91 19.96
CA ASN A 312 -12.32 -15.60 21.40
C ASN A 312 -12.18 -16.85 22.25
N GLU A 313 -12.84 -17.95 21.87
CA GLU A 313 -12.69 -19.22 22.57
C GLU A 313 -11.26 -19.74 22.55
N GLY A 314 -10.63 -19.77 21.37
CA GLY A 314 -9.26 -20.22 21.22
C GLY A 314 -8.30 -19.40 22.07
N ILE A 315 -8.42 -18.07 22.06
CA ILE A 315 -7.61 -17.16 22.89
C ILE A 315 -7.83 -17.44 24.38
N LEU A 316 -9.08 -17.50 24.83
CA LEU A 316 -9.41 -17.69 26.26
C LEU A 316 -8.96 -19.06 26.78
N ASN A 317 -8.97 -20.09 25.92
CA ASN A 317 -8.48 -21.43 26.25
C ASN A 317 -6.98 -21.62 25.95
N LYS A 318 -6.26 -20.56 25.56
CA LYS A 318 -4.84 -20.59 25.14
C LYS A 318 -4.55 -21.61 24.01
N SER A 319 -5.56 -21.93 23.21
CA SER A 319 -5.47 -22.79 22.03
C SER A 319 -5.19 -21.93 20.79
N TRP A 320 -3.93 -21.51 20.65
CA TRP A 320 -3.53 -20.51 19.64
C TRP A 320 -3.76 -20.97 18.20
N ASP A 321 -3.52 -22.25 17.90
CA ASP A 321 -3.74 -22.80 16.55
C ASP A 321 -5.21 -22.71 16.16
N LYS A 322 -6.11 -23.14 17.05
CA LYS A 322 -7.57 -23.02 16.84
C LYS A 322 -8.04 -21.58 16.67
N ALA A 323 -7.48 -20.66 17.47
CA ALA A 323 -7.78 -19.25 17.33
C ALA A 323 -7.31 -18.70 15.97
N ASN A 324 -6.17 -19.18 15.48
CA ASN A 324 -5.56 -18.73 14.24
C ASN A 324 -6.34 -19.25 13.04
N ASP A 325 -6.74 -20.52 13.06
CA ASP A 325 -7.56 -21.14 12.01
C ASP A 325 -8.93 -20.46 11.91
N ALA A 326 -9.58 -20.22 13.04
CA ALA A 326 -10.87 -19.51 13.09
C ALA A 326 -10.74 -18.07 12.57
N LYS A 327 -9.69 -17.35 12.98
CA LYS A 327 -9.43 -15.98 12.52
C LYS A 327 -9.16 -15.93 11.02
N THR A 328 -8.37 -16.88 10.52
CA THR A 328 -8.06 -17.01 9.09
C THR A 328 -9.34 -17.29 8.29
N SER A 329 -10.21 -18.17 8.79
CA SER A 329 -11.49 -18.51 8.13
C SER A 329 -12.42 -17.30 8.00
N ILE A 330 -12.53 -16.46 9.04
CA ILE A 330 -13.32 -15.22 9.01
C ILE A 330 -12.73 -14.24 7.98
N GLU A 331 -11.42 -14.01 8.05
CA GLU A 331 -10.74 -13.10 7.12
C GLU A 331 -10.82 -13.57 5.66
N GLU A 332 -10.79 -14.88 5.40
CA GLU A 332 -10.97 -15.46 4.07
C GLU A 332 -12.40 -15.30 3.57
N ARG A 333 -13.42 -15.56 4.40
CA ARG A 333 -14.84 -15.33 4.07
C ARG A 333 -15.10 -13.87 3.72
N GLU A 334 -14.50 -12.93 4.45
CA GLU A 334 -14.60 -11.50 4.13
C GLU A 334 -13.98 -11.15 2.78
N ARG A 335 -12.81 -11.73 2.47
CA ARG A 335 -12.17 -11.58 1.16
C ARG A 335 -13.07 -12.18 0.06
N GLU A 336 -13.79 -13.27 0.32
CA GLU A 336 -14.76 -13.85 -0.63
C GLU A 336 -15.98 -12.96 -0.85
N LEU A 337 -16.57 -12.43 0.22
CA LEU A 337 -17.72 -11.52 0.12
C LEU A 337 -17.35 -10.21 -0.58
N ALA A 338 -16.15 -9.67 -0.34
CA ALA A 338 -15.64 -8.52 -1.06
C ALA A 338 -15.41 -8.81 -2.55
N ARG A 339 -14.89 -10.00 -2.89
CA ARG A 339 -14.74 -10.47 -4.27
C ARG A 339 -16.10 -10.61 -4.97
N SER A 340 -17.09 -11.21 -4.31
CA SER A 340 -18.45 -11.40 -4.84
C SER A 340 -19.12 -10.07 -5.17
N ARG A 341 -19.12 -9.11 -4.23
CA ARG A 341 -19.67 -7.75 -4.46
C ARG A 341 -18.98 -7.05 -5.63
N LYS A 342 -17.65 -7.12 -5.67
CA LYS A 342 -16.87 -6.55 -6.78
C LYS A 342 -17.20 -7.19 -8.12
N SER A 343 -17.43 -8.51 -8.17
CA SER A 343 -17.81 -9.19 -9.42
C SER A 343 -19.22 -8.83 -9.89
N LYS A 344 -20.12 -8.44 -8.99
CA LYS A 344 -21.48 -8.00 -9.29
C LYS A 344 -21.58 -6.49 -9.53
N GLY A 345 -20.49 -5.73 -9.34
CA GLY A 345 -20.52 -4.27 -9.39
C GLY A 345 -21.31 -3.63 -8.23
N GLU A 346 -21.54 -4.38 -7.15
CA GLU A 346 -22.32 -3.93 -6.00
C GLU A 346 -21.45 -3.11 -5.06
N ALA A 347 -21.85 -1.86 -4.80
CA ALA A 347 -21.28 -1.07 -3.72
C ALA A 347 -21.73 -1.63 -2.37
N TRP A 348 -20.86 -1.55 -1.35
CA TRP A 348 -21.30 -1.83 0.01
C TRP A 348 -22.23 -0.71 0.47
N VAL A 349 -23.45 -1.08 0.87
CA VAL A 349 -24.40 -0.18 1.50
C VAL A 349 -24.51 -0.60 2.97
N PRO A 350 -24.07 0.24 3.93
CA PRO A 350 -24.23 -0.08 5.34
C PRO A 350 -25.70 -0.30 5.68
N LYS A 351 -25.96 -1.27 6.55
CA LYS A 351 -27.32 -1.69 6.87
C LYS A 351 -28.04 -0.65 7.71
N HIS A 352 -27.34 -0.02 8.65
CA HIS A 352 -27.93 0.84 9.67
C HIS A 352 -27.56 2.33 9.51
N PHE A 353 -26.59 2.65 8.67
CA PHE A 353 -26.07 4.01 8.51
C PHE A 353 -26.06 4.47 7.04
N VAL A 354 -26.17 5.78 6.85
CA VAL A 354 -25.92 6.47 5.58
C VAL A 354 -24.60 7.23 5.71
N LEU A 355 -23.73 7.07 4.72
CA LEU A 355 -22.45 7.77 4.60
C LEU A 355 -22.64 9.01 3.72
N SER A 356 -22.11 10.16 4.15
CA SER A 356 -22.02 11.36 3.32
C SER A 356 -20.65 12.03 3.46
N ASP A 357 -20.10 12.50 2.33
CA ASP A 357 -18.86 13.27 2.28
C ASP A 357 -19.05 14.66 2.87
N CYS A 358 -18.27 15.02 3.89
CA CYS A 358 -18.20 16.39 4.39
C CYS A 358 -17.10 17.16 3.64
N LYS A 359 -17.48 18.03 2.70
CA LYS A 359 -16.53 18.80 1.86
C LYS A 359 -15.93 20.05 2.53
N GLU A 360 -16.21 20.31 3.81
CA GLU A 360 -15.95 21.62 4.41
C GLU A 360 -14.52 21.85 4.90
N THR A 361 -13.68 20.82 5.12
CA THR A 361 -12.39 20.99 5.83
C THR A 361 -11.14 20.59 5.04
N GLY A 362 -11.26 20.06 3.81
CA GLY A 362 -10.10 19.63 3.01
C GLY A 362 -9.34 18.41 3.57
N GLU A 363 -9.74 17.88 4.74
CA GLU A 363 -9.47 16.53 5.20
C GLU A 363 -10.74 15.67 4.94
N TRP A 364 -10.60 14.36 4.71
CA TRP A 364 -11.72 13.45 4.43
C TRP A 364 -12.60 13.25 5.67
N ASP A 365 -13.42 14.22 6.04
CA ASP A 365 -14.38 14.08 7.14
C ASP A 365 -15.64 13.34 6.64
N TRP A 366 -15.94 12.20 7.26
CA TRP A 366 -17.13 11.41 6.99
C TRP A 366 -18.23 11.78 7.99
N GLU A 367 -19.43 12.09 7.48
CA GLU A 367 -20.63 12.19 8.30
C GLU A 367 -21.44 10.89 8.17
N VAL A 368 -21.92 10.37 9.30
CA VAL A 368 -22.79 9.19 9.35
C VAL A 368 -24.12 9.58 9.95
N LYS A 369 -25.22 9.15 9.33
CA LYS A 369 -26.58 9.32 9.87
C LYS A 369 -27.25 7.96 10.02
N PRO A 370 -27.93 7.66 11.13
CA PRO A 370 -28.72 6.44 11.25
C PRO A 370 -29.83 6.44 10.19
N LYS A 371 -30.07 5.29 9.56
CA LYS A 371 -31.27 5.09 8.72
C LYS A 371 -32.48 5.03 9.65
N ASN A 372 -33.36 6.04 9.61
CA ASN A 372 -34.58 6.03 10.41
C ASN A 372 -35.37 4.74 10.13
N THR A 373 -35.80 4.05 11.19
CA THR A 373 -36.59 2.80 11.16
C THR A 373 -38.04 3.03 10.71
N LYS A 374 -38.23 3.72 9.60
CA LYS A 374 -39.46 3.64 8.79
C LYS A 374 -39.02 3.37 7.36
N VAL A 375 -39.35 2.16 6.93
CA VAL A 375 -39.26 1.67 5.56
C VAL A 375 -39.90 2.70 4.65
N ASP A 376 -39.14 3.22 3.70
CA ASP A 376 -39.69 3.69 2.44
C ASP A 376 -38.73 3.23 1.33
N ASP A 377 -39.33 2.51 0.40
CA ASP A 377 -38.77 1.91 -0.79
C ASP A 377 -38.28 2.96 -1.80
N GLU A 378 -37.37 2.51 -2.65
CA GLU A 378 -37.09 3.00 -4.00
C GLU A 378 -36.73 4.49 -4.20
N THR A 379 -35.45 4.73 -4.49
CA THR A 379 -35.06 5.31 -5.79
C THR A 379 -33.65 4.85 -6.13
N GLU A 380 -33.53 3.94 -7.09
CA GLU A 380 -32.29 3.68 -7.81
C GLU A 380 -31.92 4.94 -8.60
N THR A 381 -30.93 5.69 -8.13
CA THR A 381 -30.13 6.53 -9.02
C THR A 381 -29.00 5.69 -9.55
N VAL A 382 -29.18 5.18 -10.77
CA VAL A 382 -28.10 4.63 -11.60
C VAL A 382 -27.09 5.76 -11.84
N VAL A 383 -26.01 5.76 -11.06
CA VAL A 383 -24.82 6.54 -11.39
C VAL A 383 -24.07 5.75 -12.44
N ASN A 384 -24.29 6.12 -13.71
CA ASN A 384 -23.56 5.58 -14.84
C ASN A 384 -22.20 6.29 -14.93
N ASP A 385 -21.28 5.96 -14.03
CA ASP A 385 -19.90 6.41 -14.13
C ASP A 385 -19.14 5.47 -15.07
N GLN A 386 -19.09 5.85 -16.36
CA GLN A 386 -17.95 5.47 -17.17
C GLN A 386 -16.72 6.19 -16.60
N GLU A 387 -16.08 5.59 -15.59
CA GLU A 387 -14.80 6.07 -15.07
C GLU A 387 -13.77 6.07 -16.21
N GLU A 388 -13.38 7.25 -16.70
CA GLU A 388 -12.31 7.38 -17.68
C GLU A 388 -11.01 6.79 -17.11
N LEU A 389 -10.38 5.89 -17.86
CA LEU A 389 -9.11 5.27 -17.45
C LEU A 389 -8.02 6.34 -17.28
N ARG A 390 -7.56 6.53 -16.04
CA ARG A 390 -6.49 7.47 -15.70
C ARG A 390 -5.12 6.82 -15.80
N ALA A 391 -4.25 7.34 -16.68
CA ALA A 391 -2.86 6.90 -16.81
C ALA A 391 -1.89 7.93 -16.22
N ILE A 392 -0.88 7.48 -15.48
CA ILE A 392 0.21 8.33 -14.96
C ILE A 392 1.53 7.93 -15.62
N LEU A 393 2.05 8.82 -16.46
CA LEU A 393 3.32 8.66 -17.18
C LEU A 393 4.43 9.49 -16.54
N THR A 394 5.66 8.97 -16.56
CA THR A 394 6.84 9.59 -15.95
C THR A 394 7.97 9.72 -16.95
N ALA A 395 8.89 10.66 -16.74
CA ALA A 395 10.02 10.87 -17.64
C ALA A 395 10.86 9.59 -17.83
N PRO A 396 11.33 9.28 -19.06
CA PRO A 396 12.19 8.13 -19.29
C PRO A 396 13.52 8.24 -18.55
N LEU A 397 14.15 7.10 -18.25
CA LEU A 397 15.53 7.10 -17.76
C LEU A 397 16.47 7.65 -18.84
N CYS A 398 17.21 8.71 -18.54
CA CYS A 398 18.12 9.38 -19.47
C CYS A 398 19.51 9.62 -18.83
N LEU A 399 20.49 10.04 -19.63
CA LEU A 399 21.86 10.30 -19.17
C LEU A 399 21.92 11.34 -18.03
N ASP A 400 21.01 12.31 -18.06
CA ASP A 400 20.92 13.42 -17.11
C ASP A 400 20.14 13.08 -15.84
N THR A 401 19.70 11.81 -15.68
CA THR A 401 18.99 11.37 -14.48
C THR A 401 19.95 11.48 -13.29
N GLU A 402 19.73 12.47 -12.42
CA GLU A 402 20.59 12.69 -11.25
C GLU A 402 20.66 11.42 -10.40
N SER A 403 21.87 10.91 -10.19
CA SER A 403 22.10 9.93 -9.15
C SER A 403 21.78 10.59 -7.82
N VAL A 404 20.76 10.09 -7.11
CA VAL A 404 20.56 10.44 -5.70
C VAL A 404 21.80 9.91 -4.96
N ASN A 405 22.82 10.75 -4.82
CA ASN A 405 24.03 10.42 -4.07
C ASN A 405 23.57 9.87 -2.73
N GLY A 406 23.92 8.61 -2.48
CA GLY A 406 23.28 7.79 -1.47
C GLY A 406 23.21 8.54 -0.16
N SER A 407 22.01 8.98 0.22
CA SER A 407 21.80 9.48 1.58
C SER A 407 22.34 8.39 2.52
N PRO A 408 23.09 8.71 3.58
CA PRO A 408 23.64 7.71 4.50
C PRO A 408 22.58 6.71 5.01
N ASN A 409 21.31 7.13 4.99
CA ASN A 409 20.15 6.33 5.35
C ASN A 409 19.72 5.29 4.29
N LEU A 410 20.04 5.45 3.00
CA LEU A 410 19.59 4.54 1.93
C LEU A 410 20.26 3.17 2.02
N LEU A 411 21.59 3.11 2.20
CA LEU A 411 22.28 1.84 2.41
C LEU A 411 21.78 1.11 3.66
N HIS A 412 21.59 1.84 4.75
CA HIS A 412 21.01 1.28 5.97
C HIS A 412 19.61 0.70 5.72
N ARG A 413 18.76 1.39 4.95
CA ARG A 413 17.43 0.88 4.55
C ARG A 413 17.53 -0.37 3.68
N ILE A 414 18.44 -0.42 2.71
CA ILE A 414 18.67 -1.60 1.86
C ILE A 414 19.16 -2.78 2.71
N PHE A 415 20.14 -2.57 3.61
CA PHE A 415 20.59 -3.64 4.50
C PHE A 415 19.51 -4.09 5.48
N SER A 416 18.65 -3.17 5.94
CA SER A 416 17.48 -3.52 6.75
C SER A 416 16.49 -4.39 5.96
N LEU A 417 16.28 -4.09 4.67
CA LEU A 417 15.42 -4.86 3.77
C LEU A 417 15.98 -6.27 3.52
N LEU A 418 17.30 -6.38 3.36
CA LEU A 418 18.00 -7.63 3.05
C LEU A 418 18.49 -8.40 4.29
N LYS A 419 18.21 -7.92 5.51
CA LYS A 419 18.76 -8.48 6.76
C LYS A 419 18.53 -9.99 6.93
N ASN A 420 17.40 -10.49 6.45
CA ASN A 420 17.03 -11.91 6.54
C ASN A 420 17.35 -12.72 5.27
N VAL A 421 17.92 -12.08 4.24
CA VAL A 421 18.29 -12.71 2.98
C VAL A 421 19.72 -13.26 3.11
N ARG A 422 19.90 -14.55 2.81
CA ARG A 422 21.23 -15.19 2.86
C ARG A 422 21.99 -14.97 1.55
N PRO A 423 23.31 -14.77 1.56
CA PRO A 423 24.11 -14.86 0.34
C PRO A 423 23.82 -16.16 -0.42
N GLY A 424 23.64 -16.05 -1.72
CA GLY A 424 23.16 -17.11 -2.61
C GLY A 424 21.66 -17.10 -2.89
N SER A 425 20.85 -16.33 -2.15
CA SER A 425 19.39 -16.35 -2.30
C SER A 425 18.92 -15.76 -3.64
N ASP A 426 17.91 -16.41 -4.23
CA ASP A 426 17.16 -15.91 -5.38
C ASP A 426 16.13 -14.86 -4.91
N LEU A 427 16.13 -13.68 -5.54
CA LEU A 427 15.26 -12.56 -5.23
C LEU A 427 14.10 -12.37 -6.23
N THR A 428 13.86 -13.31 -7.15
CA THR A 428 12.76 -13.23 -8.15
C THR A 428 11.38 -13.07 -7.51
N ARG A 429 11.17 -13.59 -6.30
CA ARG A 429 9.92 -13.47 -5.53
C ARG A 429 9.98 -12.39 -4.44
N PHE A 430 11.07 -11.63 -4.39
CA PHE A 430 11.28 -10.62 -3.35
C PHE A 430 10.43 -9.39 -3.63
N THR A 431 9.54 -9.04 -2.70
CA THR A 431 8.65 -7.87 -2.85
C THR A 431 9.31 -6.64 -2.27
N LEU A 432 9.42 -5.58 -3.08
CA LEU A 432 9.97 -4.30 -2.64
C LEU A 432 8.85 -3.36 -2.13
N PRO A 433 9.06 -2.66 -1.00
CA PRO A 433 8.23 -1.52 -0.62
C PRO A 433 8.33 -0.37 -1.64
N PRO A 434 7.29 0.46 -1.83
CA PRO A 434 7.28 1.53 -2.83
C PRO A 434 8.43 2.53 -2.73
N ILE A 435 9.01 2.73 -1.54
CA ILE A 435 10.17 3.61 -1.35
C ILE A 435 11.44 3.13 -2.08
N PHE A 436 11.51 1.84 -2.41
CA PHE A 436 12.56 1.26 -3.24
C PHE A 436 12.11 1.10 -4.70
N ASN A 437 10.98 1.70 -5.09
CA ASN A 437 10.49 1.65 -6.45
C ASN A 437 10.68 2.98 -7.21
N ILE A 438 11.07 2.87 -8.48
CA ILE A 438 10.83 3.96 -9.44
C ILE A 438 9.37 3.87 -9.92
N PRO A 439 8.71 4.99 -10.25
CA PRO A 439 7.30 5.02 -10.68
C PRO A 439 7.14 4.56 -12.14
N LYS A 440 7.55 3.31 -12.40
CA LYS A 440 7.54 2.62 -13.69
C LYS A 440 7.47 1.11 -13.49
N SER A 441 6.69 0.45 -14.34
CA SER A 441 6.74 -1.01 -14.51
C SER A 441 7.98 -1.43 -15.31
N GLN A 442 8.45 -2.66 -15.09
CA GLN A 442 9.54 -3.25 -15.89
C GLN A 442 9.21 -3.24 -17.39
N LEU A 443 7.93 -3.38 -17.79
CA LEU A 443 7.52 -3.29 -19.20
C LEU A 443 7.81 -1.91 -19.79
N GLN A 444 7.53 -0.85 -19.02
CA GLN A 444 7.85 0.52 -19.43
C GLN A 444 9.36 0.70 -19.57
N CYS A 445 10.17 0.19 -18.64
CA CYS A 445 11.63 0.26 -18.75
C CYS A 445 12.18 -0.45 -20.00
N TYR A 446 11.63 -1.61 -20.37
CA TYR A 446 12.00 -2.30 -21.60
C TYR A 446 11.54 -1.54 -22.85
N GLY A 447 10.31 -1.03 -22.86
CA GLY A 447 9.80 -0.21 -23.98
C GLY A 447 10.59 1.08 -24.19
N GLU A 448 10.87 1.83 -23.11
CA GLU A 448 11.65 3.07 -23.15
C GLU A 448 13.05 2.88 -23.74
N SER A 449 13.65 1.70 -23.55
CA SER A 449 14.94 1.37 -24.15
C SER A 449 14.92 1.40 -25.69
N VAL A 450 13.73 1.17 -26.27
CA VAL A 450 13.46 1.07 -27.70
C VAL A 450 12.96 2.39 -28.27
N TYR A 451 11.88 2.94 -27.70
CA TYR A 451 11.18 4.08 -28.31
C TYR A 451 11.68 5.44 -27.79
N SER A 452 12.28 5.53 -26.61
CA SER A 452 12.73 6.82 -26.03
C SER A 452 14.20 7.08 -26.36
N VAL A 453 14.44 7.69 -27.54
CA VAL A 453 15.77 8.14 -27.99
C VAL A 453 15.66 9.52 -28.65
N ASN A 454 16.68 10.36 -28.73
CA ASN A 454 16.57 11.64 -29.46
C ASN A 454 16.86 11.50 -30.95
N ASN A 455 17.80 10.62 -31.31
CA ASN A 455 18.17 10.34 -32.69
C ASN A 455 17.62 8.97 -33.13
N ASP A 456 17.06 8.90 -34.33
CA ASP A 456 16.47 7.68 -34.88
C ASP A 456 17.56 6.70 -35.37
N ILE A 457 18.23 6.07 -34.40
CA ILE A 457 19.29 5.10 -34.64
C ILE A 457 18.76 3.78 -35.19
N LEU A 458 17.47 3.48 -35.01
CA LEU A 458 16.86 2.26 -35.51
C LEU A 458 16.72 2.31 -37.04
N SER A 459 16.23 3.42 -37.60
CA SER A 459 16.09 3.58 -39.05
C SER A 459 17.44 3.52 -39.79
N ARG A 460 18.53 3.94 -39.15
CA ARG A 460 19.91 3.78 -39.69
C ARG A 460 20.29 2.32 -39.93
N CYS A 461 19.72 1.37 -39.17
CA CYS A 461 19.97 -0.05 -39.38
C CYS A 461 19.42 -0.52 -40.73
N ALA A 462 18.26 -0.01 -41.16
CA ALA A 462 17.63 -0.40 -42.42
C ALA A 462 18.22 0.28 -43.66
N ILE A 463 18.79 1.48 -43.51
CA ILE A 463 19.25 2.32 -44.65
C ILE A 463 20.69 1.99 -45.08
N GLY A 464 21.49 1.30 -44.27
CA GLY A 464 22.88 0.95 -44.63
C GLY A 464 22.97 0.16 -45.94
N GLU A 465 23.92 0.53 -46.81
CA GLU A 465 24.03 -0.01 -48.17
C GLU A 465 24.63 -1.41 -48.13
N THR A 466 25.67 -1.60 -47.32
CA THR A 466 26.36 -2.89 -47.19
C THR A 466 25.91 -3.68 -45.95
N PRO A 467 25.98 -5.02 -45.95
CA PRO A 467 25.70 -5.83 -44.77
C PRO A 467 26.53 -5.43 -43.53
N LEU A 468 27.79 -5.02 -43.73
CA LEU A 468 28.68 -4.58 -42.65
C LEU A 468 28.23 -3.24 -42.03
N GLU A 469 27.79 -2.28 -42.85
CA GLU A 469 27.27 -0.99 -42.37
C GLU A 469 25.96 -1.16 -41.58
N ARG A 470 25.05 -2.00 -42.09
CA ARG A 470 23.82 -2.35 -41.36
C ARG A 470 24.14 -3.05 -40.06
N PHE A 471 25.02 -4.05 -40.09
CA PHE A 471 25.45 -4.77 -38.89
C PHE A 471 26.10 -3.84 -37.85
N THR A 472 26.94 -2.91 -38.29
CA THR A 472 27.57 -1.90 -37.42
C THR A 472 26.52 -0.96 -36.79
N SER A 473 25.49 -0.60 -37.57
CA SER A 473 24.35 0.19 -37.07
C SER A 473 23.50 -0.60 -36.07
N VAL A 474 23.30 -1.91 -36.28
CA VAL A 474 22.63 -2.80 -35.31
C VAL A 474 23.42 -2.93 -34.02
N VAL A 475 24.75 -3.01 -34.10
CA VAL A 475 25.63 -2.97 -32.92
C VAL A 475 25.45 -1.65 -32.15
N ALA A 476 25.46 -0.51 -32.85
CA ALA A 476 25.26 0.79 -32.24
C ALA A 476 23.86 0.93 -31.59
N TRP A 477 22.82 0.46 -32.27
CA TRP A 477 21.45 0.42 -31.76
C TRP A 477 21.35 -0.48 -30.51
N SER A 478 21.94 -1.67 -30.53
CA SER A 478 21.94 -2.59 -29.38
C SER A 478 22.58 -1.95 -28.14
N ILE A 479 23.73 -1.27 -28.31
CA ILE A 479 24.38 -0.49 -27.23
C ILE A 479 23.46 0.61 -26.72
N SER A 480 22.75 1.28 -27.62
CA SER A 480 21.82 2.35 -27.28
C SER A 480 20.61 1.92 -26.44
N THR A 481 20.32 0.62 -26.32
CA THR A 481 19.24 0.12 -25.45
C THR A 481 19.62 0.11 -23.97
N LEU A 482 20.88 0.34 -23.62
CA LEU A 482 21.29 0.45 -22.22
C LEU A 482 20.81 1.78 -21.62
N ARG A 483 20.46 1.74 -20.34
CA ARG A 483 20.00 2.90 -19.58
C ARG A 483 20.79 3.04 -18.29
N PRO A 484 21.11 4.29 -17.87
CA PRO A 484 21.62 4.54 -16.53
C PRO A 484 20.51 4.23 -15.52
N LEU A 485 20.87 3.52 -14.45
CA LEU A 485 19.95 3.12 -13.40
C LEU A 485 20.32 3.80 -12.09
N MET A 486 19.30 4.16 -11.31
CA MET A 486 19.49 4.79 -10.01
C MET A 486 19.80 3.74 -8.94
N PHE A 487 20.82 3.98 -8.13
CA PHE A 487 21.18 3.08 -7.04
C PHE A 487 20.07 3.01 -5.98
N GLY A 488 19.75 1.79 -5.55
CA GLY A 488 18.84 1.54 -4.43
C GLY A 488 17.35 1.53 -4.76
N VAL A 489 16.98 1.61 -6.03
CA VAL A 489 15.58 1.52 -6.49
C VAL A 489 15.43 0.58 -7.68
N ALA A 490 14.24 0.02 -7.88
CA ALA A 490 13.90 -0.87 -9.00
C ALA A 490 12.49 -0.58 -9.55
N PRO A 491 12.17 -0.88 -10.81
CA PRO A 491 10.80 -0.76 -11.31
C PRO A 491 9.86 -1.78 -10.62
N PHE A 492 8.56 -1.62 -10.82
CA PHE A 492 7.59 -2.63 -10.38
C PHE A 492 7.75 -3.92 -11.17
N ASN A 493 7.57 -5.05 -10.50
CA ASN A 493 7.41 -6.33 -11.18
C ASN A 493 6.02 -6.35 -11.84
N PRO A 494 5.91 -6.51 -13.17
CA PRO A 494 4.62 -6.44 -13.85
C PRO A 494 3.67 -7.57 -13.41
N ILE A 495 2.37 -7.28 -13.34
CA ILE A 495 1.35 -8.31 -13.10
C ILE A 495 1.13 -9.17 -14.36
N LEU A 496 0.63 -10.39 -14.21
CA LEU A 496 0.39 -11.27 -15.36
C LEU A 496 -0.65 -10.66 -16.32
N GLY A 497 -0.31 -10.56 -17.59
CA GLY A 497 -1.16 -9.93 -18.60
C GLY A 497 -1.14 -8.40 -18.60
N GLU A 498 -0.29 -7.77 -17.78
CA GLU A 498 0.02 -6.34 -17.93
C GLU A 498 0.57 -6.08 -19.33
N THR A 499 0.20 -4.96 -19.94
CA THR A 499 0.61 -4.54 -21.28
C THR A 499 1.26 -3.17 -21.25
N HIS A 500 2.12 -2.88 -22.22
CA HIS A 500 2.57 -1.51 -22.48
C HIS A 500 2.58 -1.23 -23.98
N HIS A 501 1.76 -0.28 -24.45
CA HIS A 501 1.57 0.01 -25.87
C HIS A 501 1.88 1.48 -26.17
N VAL A 502 2.94 1.72 -26.96
CA VAL A 502 3.45 3.07 -27.25
C VAL A 502 3.84 3.21 -28.73
N SER A 503 3.56 4.38 -29.30
CA SER A 503 3.99 4.77 -30.64
C SER A 503 4.96 5.93 -30.62
N ARG A 504 5.91 5.90 -31.54
CA ARG A 504 6.77 7.05 -31.84
C ARG A 504 7.04 7.13 -33.34
N GLY A 505 6.53 8.18 -33.98
CA GLY A 505 6.58 8.28 -35.43
C GLY A 505 5.95 7.05 -36.06
N ASN A 506 6.72 6.29 -36.84
CA ASN A 506 6.27 5.05 -37.50
C ASN A 506 6.54 3.78 -36.69
N LEU A 507 7.24 3.89 -35.55
CA LEU A 507 7.55 2.75 -34.68
C LEU A 507 6.42 2.55 -33.67
N ASN A 508 5.78 1.38 -33.71
CA ASN A 508 4.79 0.95 -32.73
C ASN A 508 5.38 -0.18 -31.89
N VAL A 509 5.26 -0.09 -30.57
CA VAL A 509 5.85 -1.03 -29.61
C VAL A 509 4.76 -1.54 -28.68
N LEU A 510 4.67 -2.86 -28.54
CA LEU A 510 3.75 -3.55 -27.64
C LEU A 510 4.53 -4.53 -26.76
N LEU A 511 4.34 -4.41 -25.45
CA LEU A 511 4.84 -5.37 -24.47
C LEU A 511 3.69 -6.05 -23.75
N GLU A 512 3.92 -7.28 -23.30
CA GLU A 512 3.03 -8.03 -22.42
C GLU A 512 3.84 -8.83 -21.40
N GLN A 513 3.37 -8.87 -20.14
CA GLN A 513 3.86 -9.82 -19.17
C GLN A 513 3.22 -11.20 -19.40
N VAL A 514 3.95 -12.10 -20.06
CA VAL A 514 3.44 -13.41 -20.52
C VAL A 514 3.55 -14.50 -19.46
N SER A 515 4.40 -14.32 -18.45
CA SER A 515 4.50 -15.18 -17.26
C SER A 515 4.90 -14.37 -16.03
N HIS A 516 4.45 -14.75 -14.84
CA HIS A 516 4.81 -14.09 -13.58
C HIS A 516 5.74 -14.93 -12.70
N HIS A 517 5.70 -16.26 -12.83
CA HIS A 517 6.54 -17.20 -12.08
C HIS A 517 7.08 -18.32 -13.00
N PRO A 518 8.28 -18.14 -13.60
CA PRO A 518 9.16 -16.97 -13.50
C PRO A 518 8.61 -15.74 -14.26
N PRO A 519 9.05 -14.51 -13.92
CA PRO A 519 8.57 -13.29 -14.57
C PRO A 519 9.15 -13.16 -15.98
N VAL A 520 8.35 -13.43 -17.02
CA VAL A 520 8.75 -13.32 -18.43
C VAL A 520 7.94 -12.22 -19.11
N SER A 521 8.65 -11.27 -19.73
CA SER A 521 8.09 -10.19 -20.53
C SER A 521 8.37 -10.42 -22.02
N ALA A 522 7.35 -10.21 -22.85
CA ALA A 522 7.46 -10.25 -24.30
C ALA A 522 7.35 -8.84 -24.89
N LEU A 523 8.07 -8.56 -25.97
CA LEU A 523 7.99 -7.32 -26.73
C LEU A 523 7.84 -7.65 -28.21
N HIS A 524 6.94 -6.95 -28.89
CA HIS A 524 6.86 -6.87 -30.36
C HIS A 524 6.89 -5.40 -30.76
N ALA A 525 7.70 -5.05 -31.76
CA ALA A 525 7.68 -3.73 -32.35
C ALA A 525 7.79 -3.79 -33.86
N THR A 526 7.09 -2.89 -34.53
CA THR A 526 7.14 -2.76 -35.99
C THR A 526 7.27 -1.31 -36.41
N ASN A 527 8.19 -1.03 -37.33
CA ASN A 527 8.27 0.23 -38.05
C ASN A 527 7.92 -0.04 -39.53
N GLU A 528 6.75 0.45 -39.94
CA GLU A 528 6.21 0.19 -41.28
C GLU A 528 6.96 0.95 -42.39
N LYS A 529 7.51 2.13 -42.07
CA LYS A 529 8.22 2.94 -43.07
C LYS A 529 9.53 2.27 -43.50
N ASP A 530 10.26 1.76 -42.52
CA ASP A 530 11.60 1.20 -42.74
C ASP A 530 11.59 -0.34 -42.82
N ASN A 531 10.39 -0.95 -42.78
CA ASN A 531 10.17 -2.40 -42.80
C ASN A 531 11.03 -3.16 -41.76
N ILE A 532 10.95 -2.69 -40.52
CA ILE A 532 11.67 -3.27 -39.38
C ILE A 532 10.67 -4.00 -38.48
N GLU A 533 11.03 -5.22 -38.06
CA GLU A 533 10.32 -5.98 -37.03
C GLU A 533 11.29 -6.34 -35.90
N MET A 534 10.82 -6.27 -34.67
CA MET A 534 11.61 -6.62 -33.49
C MET A 534 10.78 -7.44 -32.50
N THR A 535 11.38 -8.50 -31.97
CA THR A 535 10.74 -9.40 -31.00
C THR A 535 11.70 -9.74 -29.87
N TRP A 536 11.32 -9.48 -28.62
CA TRP A 536 12.11 -9.84 -27.45
C TRP A 536 11.33 -10.79 -26.53
N CYS A 537 12.03 -11.79 -25.99
CA CYS A 537 11.65 -12.55 -24.81
C CYS A 537 12.68 -12.21 -23.73
N GLN A 538 12.25 -11.69 -22.57
CA GLN A 538 13.21 -11.31 -21.53
C GLN A 538 12.70 -11.61 -20.12
N TYR A 539 13.60 -12.09 -19.27
CA TYR A 539 13.36 -12.29 -17.84
C TYR A 539 14.65 -12.09 -17.03
N ALA A 540 14.50 -11.69 -15.77
CA ALA A 540 15.62 -11.34 -14.90
C ALA A 540 15.66 -12.23 -13.65
N ILE A 541 16.83 -12.79 -13.34
CA ILE A 541 17.06 -13.60 -12.15
C ILE A 541 18.06 -12.88 -11.23
N PRO A 542 17.58 -12.09 -10.26
CA PRO A 542 18.41 -11.43 -9.26
C PRO A 542 18.88 -12.41 -8.18
N LYS A 543 20.18 -12.44 -7.91
CA LYS A 543 20.83 -13.25 -6.87
C LYS A 543 21.59 -12.37 -5.89
N PHE A 544 21.30 -12.51 -4.59
CA PHE A 544 21.99 -11.77 -3.55
C PHE A 544 23.31 -12.44 -3.17
N ASN A 545 24.42 -11.72 -3.22
CA ASN A 545 25.76 -12.23 -2.89
C ASN A 545 26.33 -11.60 -1.60
N GLY A 546 25.50 -10.96 -0.77
CA GLY A 546 25.94 -10.27 0.45
C GLY A 546 26.35 -8.82 0.16
N ALA A 547 27.47 -8.62 -0.55
CA ALA A 547 27.98 -7.29 -0.89
C ALA A 547 27.38 -6.71 -2.18
N SER A 548 26.66 -7.52 -2.94
CA SER A 548 26.03 -7.14 -4.22
C SER A 548 24.76 -7.95 -4.48
N ILE A 549 23.96 -7.47 -5.43
CA ILE A 549 22.94 -8.24 -6.14
C ILE A 549 23.38 -8.36 -7.59
N GLU A 550 23.52 -9.59 -8.07
CA GLU A 550 23.82 -9.92 -9.46
C GLU A 550 22.57 -10.42 -10.15
N THR A 551 22.13 -9.73 -11.18
CA THR A 551 20.92 -10.05 -11.93
C THR A 551 21.30 -10.54 -13.31
N ARG A 552 21.09 -11.84 -13.56
CA ARG A 552 21.21 -12.42 -14.90
C ARG A 552 20.00 -12.00 -15.72
N VAL A 553 20.24 -11.36 -16.86
CA VAL A 553 19.19 -10.97 -17.80
C VAL A 553 19.19 -11.99 -18.94
N LEU A 554 18.15 -12.80 -18.98
CA LEU A 554 18.02 -13.95 -19.88
C LEU A 554 16.94 -13.71 -20.93
N GLY A 555 16.94 -14.57 -21.94
CA GLY A 555 16.03 -14.52 -23.07
C GLY A 555 16.67 -13.96 -24.35
N LYS A 556 15.91 -14.04 -25.44
CA LYS A 556 16.37 -13.80 -26.81
C LYS A 556 15.80 -12.50 -27.35
N ARG A 557 16.65 -11.65 -27.94
CA ARG A 557 16.24 -10.44 -28.67
C ARG A 557 16.51 -10.62 -30.16
N GLN A 558 15.53 -10.30 -30.98
CA GLN A 558 15.64 -10.37 -32.44
C GLN A 558 15.25 -9.04 -33.07
N LEU A 559 16.05 -8.61 -34.04
CA LEU A 559 15.75 -7.49 -34.94
C LEU A 559 15.79 -8.03 -36.36
N LYS A 560 14.77 -7.75 -37.16
CA LYS A 560 14.68 -8.13 -38.56
C LYS A 560 14.62 -6.89 -39.43
N LEU A 561 15.46 -6.86 -40.45
CA LEU A 561 15.41 -5.87 -41.51
C LEU A 561 14.77 -6.54 -42.73
N LEU A 562 13.45 -6.41 -42.87
CA LEU A 562 12.67 -7.24 -43.79
C LEU A 562 13.03 -6.99 -45.25
N ASN A 563 13.39 -5.75 -45.60
CA ASN A 563 13.84 -5.39 -46.95
C ASN A 563 15.15 -6.09 -47.36
N HIS A 564 15.97 -6.48 -46.39
CA HIS A 564 17.27 -7.12 -46.63
C HIS A 564 17.25 -8.63 -46.36
N GLY A 565 16.15 -9.16 -45.81
CA GLY A 565 16.06 -10.55 -45.39
C GLY A 565 17.02 -10.93 -44.26
N GLU A 566 17.46 -9.96 -43.45
CA GLU A 566 18.47 -10.15 -42.40
C GLU A 566 17.83 -10.26 -41.01
N THR A 567 18.27 -11.25 -40.23
CA THR A 567 17.82 -11.46 -38.85
C THR A 567 19.00 -11.39 -37.88
N TYR A 568 18.96 -10.39 -37.01
CA TYR A 568 19.97 -10.16 -35.98
C TYR A 568 19.48 -10.72 -34.65
N VAL A 569 20.22 -11.67 -34.08
CA VAL A 569 19.93 -12.28 -32.78
C VAL A 569 20.95 -11.81 -31.76
N MET A 570 20.49 -11.40 -30.58
CA MET A 570 21.35 -10.91 -29.53
C MET A 570 20.85 -11.26 -28.12
N ASN A 571 21.79 -11.37 -27.19
CA ASN A 571 21.52 -11.52 -25.75
C ASN A 571 21.63 -10.16 -25.03
N SER A 572 21.68 -10.18 -23.69
CA SER A 572 21.73 -8.99 -22.83
C SER A 572 22.93 -9.04 -21.88
N PRO A 573 23.49 -7.88 -21.47
CA PRO A 573 24.42 -7.85 -20.36
C PRO A 573 23.69 -8.08 -19.03
N ASN A 574 24.43 -8.53 -18.03
CA ASN A 574 23.93 -8.69 -16.66
C ASN A 574 23.93 -7.35 -15.92
N LEU A 575 23.03 -7.22 -14.96
CA LEU A 575 22.96 -6.04 -14.09
C LEU A 575 23.53 -6.36 -12.72
N VAL A 576 24.46 -5.56 -12.23
CA VAL A 576 25.09 -5.73 -10.91
C VAL A 576 24.89 -4.49 -10.06
N ILE A 577 24.24 -4.66 -8.91
CA ILE A 577 24.05 -3.63 -7.88
C ILE A 577 25.07 -3.91 -6.79
N LYS A 578 26.02 -3.01 -6.57
CA LYS A 578 27.08 -3.15 -5.55
C LYS A 578 26.75 -2.30 -4.34
N PHE A 579 26.87 -2.84 -3.13
CA PHE A 579 26.67 -2.12 -1.87
C PHE A 579 27.98 -1.68 -1.22
N LEU A 580 29.03 -2.50 -1.35
CA LEU A 580 30.36 -2.30 -0.76
C LEU A 580 31.46 -2.49 -1.81
N PRO A 581 32.62 -1.81 -1.68
CA PRO A 581 32.90 -0.72 -0.74
C PRO A 581 32.26 0.62 -1.15
N VAL A 582 31.95 0.79 -2.45
CA VAL A 582 31.30 2.00 -2.99
C VAL A 582 30.00 1.58 -3.68
N PRO A 583 28.85 2.14 -3.28
CA PRO A 583 27.57 1.87 -3.92
C PRO A 583 27.57 2.22 -5.41
N ASP A 584 27.10 1.30 -6.25
CA ASP A 584 27.03 1.51 -7.70
C ASP A 584 26.06 0.55 -8.39
N VAL A 585 25.66 0.87 -9.62
CA VAL A 585 24.87 0.01 -10.49
C VAL A 585 25.55 -0.07 -11.85
N GLU A 586 25.90 -1.29 -12.28
CA GLU A 586 26.72 -1.52 -13.47
C GLU A 586 26.11 -2.60 -14.38
N TRP A 587 26.14 -2.35 -15.70
CA TRP A 587 25.94 -3.37 -16.73
C TRP A 587 27.27 -4.10 -17.00
N LEU A 588 27.29 -5.42 -16.86
CA LEU A 588 28.50 -6.26 -16.96
C LEU A 588 28.27 -7.51 -17.80
N GLY A 589 29.35 -8.08 -18.32
CA GLY A 589 29.33 -9.37 -19.01
C GLY A 589 29.38 -9.24 -20.53
N ASN A 590 29.17 -10.36 -21.21
CA ASN A 590 29.39 -10.47 -22.65
C ASN A 590 28.07 -10.42 -23.42
N VAL A 591 28.04 -9.63 -24.48
CA VAL A 591 26.93 -9.58 -25.43
C VAL A 591 27.42 -10.06 -26.79
N THR A 592 26.68 -10.99 -27.37
CA THR A 592 26.91 -11.47 -28.74
C THR A 592 25.75 -11.02 -29.60
N ILE A 593 26.06 -10.46 -30.77
CA ILE A 593 25.08 -10.12 -31.80
C ILE A 593 25.47 -10.92 -33.04
N ARG A 594 24.54 -11.68 -33.62
CA ARG A 594 24.80 -12.51 -34.79
C ARG A 594 23.76 -12.29 -35.86
N CYS A 595 24.19 -12.19 -37.11
CA CYS A 595 23.34 -12.24 -38.30
C CYS A 595 23.82 -13.43 -39.14
N GLN A 596 22.96 -14.45 -39.26
CA GLN A 596 23.33 -15.69 -39.94
C GLN A 596 23.43 -15.45 -41.45
N GLU A 597 22.53 -14.62 -41.99
CA GLU A 597 22.39 -14.33 -43.42
C GLU A 597 23.59 -13.54 -43.95
N SER A 598 24.14 -12.60 -43.16
CA SER A 598 25.35 -11.86 -43.52
C SER A 598 26.65 -12.56 -43.11
N GLY A 599 26.58 -13.62 -42.28
CA GLY A 599 27.76 -14.28 -41.72
C GLY A 599 28.60 -13.38 -40.81
N LEU A 600 27.98 -12.44 -40.11
CA LEU A 600 28.67 -11.48 -39.22
C LEU A 600 28.30 -11.73 -37.77
N GLU A 601 29.28 -11.55 -36.88
CA GLU A 601 29.10 -11.62 -35.43
C GLU A 601 29.83 -10.48 -34.73
N ALA A 602 29.21 -9.88 -33.71
CA ALA A 602 29.88 -8.99 -32.78
C ALA A 602 29.99 -9.67 -31.43
N GLU A 603 31.19 -9.60 -30.84
CA GLU A 603 31.44 -9.97 -29.45
C GLU A 603 31.74 -8.69 -28.66
N LEU A 604 30.92 -8.36 -27.68
CA LEU A 604 31.04 -7.18 -26.83
C LEU A 604 31.24 -7.61 -25.37
N CYS A 605 32.10 -6.91 -24.64
CA CYS A 605 32.39 -7.12 -23.24
C CYS A 605 32.19 -5.81 -22.46
N PHE A 606 31.19 -5.80 -21.59
CA PHE A 606 30.87 -4.68 -20.70
C PHE A 606 31.62 -4.83 -19.39
N LYS A 607 32.39 -3.80 -19.03
CA LYS A 607 33.27 -3.79 -17.86
C LYS A 607 32.95 -2.65 -16.90
N GLY A 608 33.01 -2.98 -15.61
CA GLY A 608 32.82 -2.06 -14.49
C GLY A 608 34.13 -1.58 -13.88
N LYS A 609 34.05 -0.91 -12.72
CA LYS A 609 35.23 -0.44 -11.97
C LYS A 609 36.15 -1.60 -11.59
N SER A 610 37.45 -1.45 -11.89
CA SER A 610 38.50 -2.32 -11.36
C SER A 610 38.79 -1.99 -9.89
N PHE A 611 39.05 -3.00 -9.06
CA PHE A 611 39.28 -2.87 -7.61
C PHE A 611 40.48 -1.98 -7.23
N LEU A 612 41.44 -1.75 -8.15
CA LEU A 612 42.72 -1.04 -7.90
C LEU A 612 42.77 0.41 -8.45
N GLY A 613 41.65 1.14 -8.47
CA GLY A 613 41.71 2.61 -8.49
C GLY A 613 42.20 3.34 -9.75
N ARG A 614 42.36 2.65 -10.91
CA ARG A 614 42.54 3.37 -12.19
C ARG A 614 41.17 3.72 -12.79
N HIS A 615 40.81 5.00 -12.76
CA HIS A 615 39.56 5.58 -13.26
C HIS A 615 39.22 5.31 -14.75
N SER A 616 40.06 4.61 -15.54
CA SER A 616 39.93 4.57 -17.00
C SER A 616 38.93 3.55 -17.56
N ASN A 617 38.42 2.59 -16.77
CA ASN A 617 37.60 1.47 -17.30
C ASN A 617 36.12 1.48 -16.87
N TYR A 618 35.65 2.50 -16.14
CA TYR A 618 34.26 2.56 -15.70
C TYR A 618 33.29 2.62 -16.88
N ARG A 619 32.25 1.77 -16.88
CA ARG A 619 31.23 1.68 -17.94
C ARG A 619 31.82 1.47 -19.35
N SER A 620 33.01 0.87 -19.41
CA SER A 620 33.70 0.65 -20.69
C SER A 620 33.10 -0.53 -21.44
N ILE A 621 33.13 -0.42 -22.76
CA ILE A 621 32.80 -1.49 -23.69
C ILE A 621 34.01 -1.76 -24.57
N ARG A 622 34.34 -3.04 -24.71
CA ARG A 622 35.35 -3.52 -25.68
C ARG A 622 34.77 -4.67 -26.47
N GLY A 623 35.14 -4.79 -27.72
CA GLY A 623 34.63 -5.87 -28.53
C GLY A 623 35.24 -5.91 -29.92
N LYS A 624 34.65 -6.73 -30.77
CA LYS A 624 35.04 -6.87 -32.17
C LYS A 624 33.85 -7.29 -33.02
N ILE A 625 33.89 -6.96 -34.30
CA ILE A 625 33.01 -7.53 -35.33
C ILE A 625 33.87 -8.47 -36.18
N ILE A 626 33.40 -9.71 -36.33
CA ILE A 626 34.08 -10.80 -37.03
C ILE A 626 33.26 -11.29 -38.21
N SER A 627 33.94 -11.68 -39.29
CA SER A 627 33.36 -12.48 -40.36
C SER A 627 33.42 -13.96 -39.97
N LEU A 628 32.27 -14.62 -39.82
CA LEU A 628 32.22 -16.05 -39.49
C LEU A 628 32.73 -16.94 -40.63
N SER A 629 32.57 -16.51 -41.89
CA SER A 629 33.07 -17.25 -43.05
C SER A 629 34.60 -17.26 -43.15
N LYS A 630 35.24 -16.17 -42.73
CA LYS A 630 36.71 -16.00 -42.83
C LYS A 630 37.43 -16.14 -41.49
N MET A 631 36.67 -16.17 -40.39
CA MET A 631 37.18 -16.12 -39.01
C MET A 631 38.12 -14.93 -38.76
N GLU A 632 37.88 -13.81 -39.45
CA GLU A 632 38.72 -12.60 -39.38
C GLU A 632 38.02 -11.47 -38.61
N THR A 633 38.79 -10.69 -37.86
CA THR A 633 38.29 -9.47 -37.21
C THR A 633 38.29 -8.32 -38.20
N ILE A 634 37.10 -7.76 -38.46
CA ILE A 634 36.88 -6.64 -39.36
C ILE A 634 37.01 -5.32 -38.59
N TYR A 635 36.29 -5.21 -37.47
CA TYR A 635 36.29 -4.01 -36.62
C TYR A 635 36.63 -4.32 -35.18
N GLU A 636 37.43 -3.46 -34.55
CA GLU A 636 37.63 -3.43 -33.11
C GLU A 636 36.73 -2.36 -32.48
N ILE A 637 35.95 -2.72 -31.47
CA ILE A 637 35.03 -1.83 -30.76
C ILE A 637 35.67 -1.39 -29.45
N ASN A 638 35.70 -0.08 -29.21
CA ASN A 638 36.17 0.50 -27.96
C ASN A 638 35.35 1.74 -27.58
N GLY A 639 35.13 1.95 -26.28
CA GLY A 639 34.53 3.19 -25.78
C GLY A 639 33.82 3.00 -24.44
N HIS A 640 32.82 3.84 -24.19
CA HIS A 640 31.95 3.77 -23.01
C HIS A 640 30.49 3.88 -23.45
N TRP A 641 29.63 2.98 -22.96
CA TRP A 641 28.22 2.92 -23.39
C TRP A 641 27.39 4.13 -22.92
N ASP A 642 27.89 4.88 -21.94
CA ASP A 642 27.30 6.14 -21.46
C ASP A 642 27.97 7.40 -22.04
N ARG A 643 28.90 7.22 -23.00
CA ARG A 643 29.57 8.31 -23.73
C ARG A 643 29.64 7.95 -25.22
N ASN A 644 30.84 7.90 -25.78
CA ASN A 644 31.07 7.55 -27.18
C ASN A 644 31.58 6.12 -27.28
N VAL A 645 31.10 5.43 -28.32
CA VAL A 645 31.64 4.13 -28.76
C VAL A 645 32.11 4.25 -30.19
N THR A 646 33.31 3.74 -30.43
CA THR A 646 33.99 3.79 -31.72
C THR A 646 34.27 2.39 -32.26
N VAL A 647 34.27 2.26 -33.57
CA VAL A 647 34.87 1.11 -34.29
C VAL A 647 36.16 1.55 -34.94
N LYS A 648 37.16 0.67 -34.93
CA LYS A 648 38.41 0.81 -35.68
C LYS A 648 38.48 -0.28 -36.74
N ASP A 649 38.66 0.13 -37.99
CA ASP A 649 38.91 -0.74 -39.12
C ASP A 649 40.28 -1.41 -39.01
N THR A 650 40.32 -2.74 -39.02
CA THR A 650 41.58 -3.50 -38.91
C THR A 650 42.42 -3.44 -40.18
N SER A 651 41.79 -3.17 -41.34
CA SER A 651 42.47 -3.13 -42.64
C SER A 651 43.23 -1.81 -42.87
N ASN A 652 42.66 -0.69 -42.42
CA ASN A 652 43.19 0.66 -42.70
C ASN A 652 43.39 1.52 -41.44
N GLY A 653 43.00 1.04 -40.25
CA GLY A 653 43.17 1.75 -38.99
C GLY A 653 42.17 2.90 -38.73
N LYS A 654 41.24 3.17 -39.65
CA LYS A 654 40.26 4.27 -39.54
C LYS A 654 39.35 4.05 -38.33
N VAL A 655 39.25 5.07 -37.49
CA VAL A 655 38.36 5.07 -36.31
C VAL A 655 37.12 5.90 -36.62
N THR A 656 35.93 5.38 -36.33
CA THR A 656 34.66 6.08 -36.50
C THR A 656 33.79 5.94 -35.25
N VAL A 657 33.07 7.01 -34.90
CA VAL A 657 32.10 6.98 -33.79
C VAL A 657 30.81 6.36 -34.30
N ILE A 658 30.38 5.26 -33.70
CA ILE A 658 29.15 4.56 -34.09
C ILE A 658 27.97 4.92 -33.19
N TYR A 659 28.26 5.36 -31.95
CA TYR A 659 27.25 5.72 -30.96
C TYR A 659 27.76 6.84 -30.04
N SER A 660 26.85 7.76 -29.70
CA SER A 660 27.04 8.87 -28.76
C SER A 660 25.84 8.93 -27.82
N ALA A 661 26.05 8.63 -26.54
CA ALA A 661 25.00 8.63 -25.53
C ALA A 661 24.37 10.02 -25.36
N LYS A 662 25.16 11.08 -25.51
CA LYS A 662 24.67 12.46 -25.43
C LYS A 662 23.63 12.73 -26.51
N ASP A 663 23.83 12.21 -27.72
CA ASP A 663 22.92 12.49 -28.85
C ASP A 663 21.67 11.59 -28.83
N VAL A 664 21.76 10.44 -28.16
CA VAL A 664 20.72 9.40 -28.22
C VAL A 664 19.87 9.35 -26.96
N ILE A 665 20.45 9.48 -25.77
CA ILE A 665 19.76 9.24 -24.49
C ILE A 665 19.83 10.40 -23.48
N SER A 666 20.15 11.62 -23.92
CA SER A 666 19.99 12.85 -23.11
C SER A 666 18.63 13.50 -23.34
N ALA A 667 18.16 14.34 -22.42
CA ALA A 667 16.97 15.21 -22.63
C ALA A 667 15.74 14.52 -23.27
N LEU A 668 15.44 13.27 -22.88
CA LEU A 668 14.36 12.48 -23.46
C LEU A 668 12.98 13.04 -23.10
N LYS A 669 12.06 13.06 -24.08
CA LYS A 669 10.69 13.55 -23.90
C LYS A 669 9.82 12.53 -23.17
N THR A 670 8.95 13.02 -22.29
CA THR A 670 7.98 12.18 -21.58
C THR A 670 6.86 11.76 -22.55
N PRO A 671 6.50 10.46 -22.62
CA PRO A 671 5.35 10.02 -23.39
C PRO A 671 4.05 10.67 -22.89
N ILE A 672 3.08 10.84 -23.78
CA ILE A 672 1.77 11.43 -23.49
C ILE A 672 0.65 10.51 -23.96
N VAL A 673 -0.51 10.59 -23.32
CA VAL A 673 -1.72 9.92 -23.81
C VAL A 673 -2.33 10.79 -24.92
N LYS A 674 -2.35 10.28 -26.16
CA LYS A 674 -2.98 10.93 -27.31
C LYS A 674 -4.46 10.52 -27.47
N ASP A 675 -4.77 9.26 -27.15
CA ASP A 675 -6.13 8.72 -27.20
C ASP A 675 -6.46 8.01 -25.89
N ALA A 676 -7.18 8.68 -25.00
CA ALA A 676 -7.58 8.12 -23.71
C ALA A 676 -8.60 6.96 -23.86
N LYS A 677 -9.44 6.98 -24.92
CA LYS A 677 -10.45 5.95 -25.15
C LYS A 677 -9.84 4.65 -25.66
N GLY A 678 -8.68 4.74 -26.31
CA GLY A 678 -7.89 3.59 -26.76
C GLY A 678 -7.07 2.90 -25.68
N LEU A 679 -6.98 3.44 -24.46
CA LEU A 679 -6.21 2.84 -23.37
C LEU A 679 -6.83 1.52 -22.89
N TRP A 680 -5.99 0.52 -22.66
CA TRP A 680 -6.43 -0.72 -22.02
C TRP A 680 -6.30 -0.64 -20.51
N ALA A 681 -7.21 -1.32 -19.80
CA ALA A 681 -7.09 -1.49 -18.35
C ALA A 681 -5.83 -2.26 -17.92
N SER A 682 -5.23 -3.04 -18.83
CA SER A 682 -3.95 -3.74 -18.64
C SER A 682 -2.73 -2.85 -18.87
N GLU A 683 -2.88 -1.62 -19.37
CA GLU A 683 -1.77 -0.71 -19.66
C GLU A 683 -0.99 -0.37 -18.38
N SER A 684 0.34 -0.52 -18.38
CA SER A 684 1.21 -0.30 -17.23
C SER A 684 0.97 1.05 -16.56
N ALA A 685 0.80 2.11 -17.36
CA ALA A 685 0.57 3.46 -16.85
C ALA A 685 -0.80 3.63 -16.15
N VAL A 686 -1.77 2.75 -16.46
CA VAL A 686 -3.09 2.68 -15.83
C VAL A 686 -3.05 1.76 -14.60
N VAL A 687 -2.51 0.55 -14.74
CA VAL A 687 -2.38 -0.43 -13.66
C VAL A 687 -1.68 0.17 -12.45
N TRP A 688 -0.57 0.89 -12.68
CA TRP A 688 0.26 1.46 -11.62
C TRP A 688 -0.03 2.93 -11.34
N ALA A 689 -1.11 3.52 -11.90
CA ALA A 689 -1.40 4.95 -11.83
C ALA A 689 -1.39 5.50 -10.38
N ASN A 690 -2.13 4.86 -9.48
CA ASN A 690 -2.25 5.29 -8.09
C ASN A 690 -0.94 5.10 -7.30
N VAL A 691 -0.15 4.08 -7.63
CA VAL A 691 1.17 3.86 -7.02
C VAL A 691 2.14 4.95 -7.47
N ASN A 692 2.16 5.24 -8.77
CA ASN A 692 2.98 6.30 -9.36
C ASN A 692 2.66 7.66 -8.74
N GLU A 693 1.38 8.01 -8.65
CA GLU A 693 0.94 9.25 -8.01
C GLU A 693 1.40 9.33 -6.54
N GLY A 694 1.24 8.24 -5.78
CA GLY A 694 1.72 8.17 -4.41
C GLY A 694 3.23 8.40 -4.29
N ILE A 695 4.04 7.77 -5.16
CA ILE A 695 5.50 7.93 -5.19
C ILE A 695 5.88 9.37 -5.58
N LEU A 696 5.29 9.91 -6.65
CA LEU A 696 5.57 11.27 -7.14
C LEU A 696 5.24 12.34 -6.08
N ASN A 697 4.13 12.14 -5.35
CA ASN A 697 3.72 13.02 -4.26
C ASN A 697 4.38 12.69 -2.92
N LYS A 698 5.35 11.76 -2.88
CA LYS A 698 6.03 11.28 -1.66
C LYS A 698 5.06 10.79 -0.56
N SER A 699 3.86 10.37 -0.96
CA SER A 699 2.82 9.80 -0.11
C SER A 699 3.01 8.28 -0.04
N TRP A 700 4.03 7.85 0.69
CA TRP A 700 4.48 6.45 0.72
C TRP A 700 3.40 5.47 1.19
N ASP A 701 2.55 5.87 2.13
CA ASP A 701 1.45 5.01 2.62
C ASP A 701 0.41 4.76 1.52
N LYS A 702 -0.01 5.81 0.80
CA LYS A 702 -0.90 5.68 -0.36
C LYS A 702 -0.31 4.80 -1.46
N ALA A 703 0.98 4.98 -1.75
CA ALA A 703 1.69 4.16 -2.71
C ALA A 703 1.73 2.69 -2.27
N ASN A 704 1.92 2.44 -0.97
CA ASN A 704 1.99 1.10 -0.40
C ASN A 704 0.63 0.40 -0.41
N ASP A 705 -0.44 1.10 -0.06
CA ASP A 705 -1.80 0.58 -0.09
C ASP A 705 -2.24 0.25 -1.52
N ALA A 706 -1.99 1.15 -2.47
CA ALA A 706 -2.28 0.94 -3.88
C ALA A 706 -1.48 -0.26 -4.45
N LYS A 707 -0.18 -0.33 -4.15
CA LYS A 707 0.69 -1.43 -4.59
C LYS A 707 0.24 -2.76 -4.01
N THR A 708 -0.06 -2.80 -2.72
CA THR A 708 -0.55 -4.00 -2.03
C THR A 708 -1.88 -4.47 -2.63
N SER A 709 -2.79 -3.55 -2.95
CA SER A 709 -4.09 -3.85 -3.57
C SER A 709 -3.93 -4.53 -4.94
N ILE A 710 -3.02 -4.02 -5.77
CA ILE A 710 -2.70 -4.62 -7.07
C ILE A 710 -2.09 -6.03 -6.90
N GLU A 711 -1.09 -6.17 -6.03
CA GLU A 711 -0.39 -7.44 -5.81
C GLU A 711 -1.26 -8.51 -5.15
N GLU A 712 -2.23 -8.14 -4.30
CA GLU A 712 -3.19 -9.08 -3.73
C GLU A 712 -4.23 -9.53 -4.77
N LYS A 713 -4.76 -8.61 -5.57
CA LYS A 713 -5.67 -8.94 -6.68
C LYS A 713 -5.01 -9.94 -7.63
N GLU A 714 -3.73 -9.77 -7.90
CA GLU A 714 -2.97 -10.69 -8.75
C GLU A 714 -2.80 -12.09 -8.10
N ARG A 715 -2.51 -12.14 -6.80
CA ARG A 715 -2.47 -13.40 -6.02
C ARG A 715 -3.82 -14.12 -5.98
N GLU A 716 -4.92 -13.38 -5.96
CA GLU A 716 -6.27 -13.94 -6.05
C GLU A 716 -6.57 -14.52 -7.44
N LEU A 717 -6.25 -13.78 -8.51
CA LEU A 717 -6.41 -14.25 -9.88
C LEU A 717 -5.58 -15.52 -10.14
N ALA A 718 -4.34 -15.58 -9.63
CA ALA A 718 -3.50 -16.77 -9.71
C ALA A 718 -4.10 -17.97 -8.96
N ARG A 719 -4.63 -17.77 -7.74
CA ARG A 719 -5.32 -18.83 -6.98
C ARG A 719 -6.57 -19.33 -7.71
N SER A 720 -7.36 -18.42 -8.27
CA SER A 720 -8.58 -18.76 -9.02
C SER A 720 -8.27 -19.61 -10.25
N ARG A 721 -7.30 -19.19 -11.09
CA ARG A 721 -6.86 -19.96 -12.26
C ARG A 721 -6.39 -21.36 -11.86
N LYS A 722 -5.58 -21.46 -10.80
CA LYS A 722 -5.09 -22.74 -10.27
C LYS A 722 -6.23 -23.65 -9.80
N SER A 723 -7.23 -23.11 -9.10
CA SER A 723 -8.38 -23.89 -8.62
C SER A 723 -9.26 -24.43 -9.75
N LYS A 724 -9.34 -23.71 -10.88
CA LYS A 724 -10.09 -24.12 -12.07
C LYS A 724 -9.29 -25.00 -13.03
N GLY A 725 -8.01 -25.24 -12.76
CA GLY A 725 -7.10 -25.90 -13.69
C GLY A 725 -6.85 -25.10 -14.97
N GLU A 726 -7.10 -23.79 -14.96
CA GLU A 726 -6.93 -22.91 -16.12
C GLU A 726 -5.46 -22.47 -16.24
N ALA A 727 -4.87 -22.67 -17.41
CA ALA A 727 -3.58 -22.09 -17.75
C ALA A 727 -3.76 -20.65 -18.22
N TRP A 728 -2.82 -19.76 -17.86
CA TRP A 728 -2.77 -18.43 -18.44
C TRP A 728 -2.37 -18.51 -19.91
N VAL A 729 -3.11 -17.84 -20.77
CA VAL A 729 -2.80 -17.70 -22.20
C VAL A 729 -2.56 -16.22 -22.48
N PRO A 730 -1.33 -15.82 -22.84
CA PRO A 730 -1.05 -14.43 -23.16
C PRO A 730 -1.93 -13.94 -24.32
N LYS A 731 -2.34 -12.69 -24.28
CA LYS A 731 -3.28 -12.10 -25.23
C LYS A 731 -2.62 -11.88 -26.59
N HIS A 732 -1.41 -11.35 -26.61
CA HIS A 732 -0.72 -10.88 -27.82
C HIS A 732 0.41 -11.81 -28.29
N PHE A 733 0.84 -12.74 -27.45
CA PHE A 733 1.96 -13.64 -27.74
C PHE A 733 1.57 -15.11 -27.57
N VAL A 734 2.25 -15.98 -28.31
CA VAL A 734 2.31 -17.42 -28.06
C VAL A 734 3.62 -17.71 -27.35
N LEU A 735 3.53 -18.34 -26.18
CA LEU A 735 4.67 -18.72 -25.35
C LEU A 735 4.96 -20.21 -25.55
N SER A 736 6.20 -20.56 -25.86
CA SER A 736 6.65 -21.95 -26.00
C SER A 736 7.93 -22.20 -25.18
N ASP A 737 8.03 -23.40 -24.62
CA ASP A 737 9.21 -23.88 -23.90
C ASP A 737 10.20 -24.51 -24.90
N CYS A 738 11.43 -24.00 -24.97
CA CYS A 738 12.50 -24.55 -25.78
C CYS A 738 13.38 -25.44 -24.91
N LYS A 739 13.21 -26.77 -25.01
CA LYS A 739 13.93 -27.75 -24.20
C LYS A 739 15.38 -28.05 -24.67
N GLU A 740 15.90 -27.31 -25.65
CA GLU A 740 17.15 -27.68 -26.33
C GLU A 740 18.44 -27.37 -25.53
N THR A 741 18.41 -26.47 -24.53
CA THR A 741 19.63 -25.96 -23.87
C THR A 741 19.80 -26.38 -22.41
N GLY A 742 18.85 -27.09 -21.80
CA GLY A 742 18.93 -27.51 -20.38
C GLY A 742 18.79 -26.37 -19.35
N GLU A 743 18.73 -25.11 -19.79
CA GLU A 743 18.19 -23.96 -19.05
C GLU A 743 16.77 -23.67 -19.58
N TRP A 744 15.89 -23.05 -18.77
CA TRP A 744 14.51 -22.73 -19.17
C TRP A 744 14.49 -21.65 -20.26
N ASP A 745 14.68 -22.00 -21.53
CA ASP A 745 14.65 -21.05 -22.64
C ASP A 745 13.21 -20.85 -23.15
N TRP A 746 12.62 -19.71 -22.79
CA TRP A 746 11.30 -19.31 -23.28
C TRP A 746 11.42 -18.66 -24.66
N GLU A 747 10.62 -19.13 -25.62
CA GLU A 747 10.43 -18.46 -26.91
C GLU A 747 9.05 -17.81 -26.96
N VAL A 748 8.98 -16.57 -27.46
CA VAL A 748 7.71 -15.88 -27.72
C VAL A 748 7.55 -15.60 -29.20
N LYS A 749 6.33 -15.81 -29.70
CA LYS A 749 5.94 -15.44 -31.06
C LYS A 749 4.74 -14.48 -31.00
N PRO A 750 4.82 -13.28 -31.61
CA PRO A 750 3.68 -12.40 -31.73
C PRO A 750 2.53 -13.11 -32.48
N LYS A 751 1.29 -12.95 -32.01
CA LYS A 751 0.10 -13.49 -32.72
C LYS A 751 -0.25 -12.70 -33.97
N ASN A 752 0.11 -11.41 -33.98
CA ASN A 752 -0.10 -10.52 -35.11
C ASN A 752 1.23 -10.22 -35.77
N THR A 753 1.23 -10.04 -37.09
CA THR A 753 2.42 -9.67 -37.87
C THR A 753 2.82 -8.21 -37.73
N LYS A 754 1.89 -7.36 -37.28
CA LYS A 754 2.10 -5.91 -37.11
C LYS A 754 1.58 -5.43 -35.76
N VAL A 755 2.27 -4.42 -35.21
CA VAL A 755 1.81 -3.69 -34.02
C VAL A 755 1.02 -2.47 -34.47
N PRO A 756 -0.26 -2.33 -34.07
CA PRO A 756 -1.05 -1.16 -34.45
C PRO A 756 -0.56 0.12 -33.74
N PRO A 757 -0.93 1.31 -34.23
CA PRO A 757 -0.71 2.56 -33.51
C PRO A 757 -1.28 2.53 -32.10
N ALA A 758 -0.59 3.18 -31.18
CA ALA A 758 -0.88 3.16 -29.76
C ALA A 758 -1.60 4.42 -29.26
N PRO A 759 -2.37 4.29 -28.17
CA PRO A 759 -2.96 5.43 -27.47
C PRO A 759 -1.92 6.34 -26.80
N ILE A 760 -0.76 5.78 -26.40
CA ILE A 760 0.36 6.53 -25.82
C ILE A 760 1.37 6.85 -26.92
N VAL A 761 1.82 8.11 -26.99
CA VAL A 761 2.79 8.55 -28.00
C VAL A 761 3.97 9.27 -27.37
N VAL A 762 5.17 9.08 -27.93
CA VAL A 762 6.33 9.91 -27.59
C VAL A 762 6.36 11.11 -28.54
N PRO A 763 6.33 12.35 -28.01
CA PRO A 763 6.45 13.54 -28.86
C PRO A 763 7.80 13.53 -29.60
N LEU A 764 7.76 13.84 -30.91
CA LEU A 764 8.97 13.98 -31.75
C LEU A 764 9.73 15.25 -31.38
#